data_AF-A0A518C3I7-F1
#
_entry.id   AF-A0A518C3I7-F1
#
_cell.length_a   1.000
_cell.length_b   1.000
_cell.length_c   1.000
_cell.angle_alpha   90.00
_cell.angle_beta   90.00
_cell.angle_gamma   90.00
#
_symmetry.space_group_name_H-M   'P 1'
#
loop_
_entity.id
_entity.type
_entity.pdbx_description
1 polymer ?
#
loop_
_entity_poly.entity_id
_entity_poly.type
_entity_poly.pdbx_seq_one_letter_code
_entity_poly.pdbx_strand_id
1 'polypeptide(L)'
;MDLRESLGIRQPGEVFDPKSDRQELIRYINLQLIANELPPALDASDVEFAGLAKGLLANYHEKTRMLYDRPAPIDQRIEAFLARYFGDLNPSQPLQLPRKSFTLERHGVARELSIPVNRSSFKSELVESYRIANGALHNPRHDRRTTKGTFHVTEGGLPIAGDKRVVPREVFMKMFQIAVNPPESDTLLPFTADQENAAHSIVSLLLRPIVCPEVPGVTPEKTMEVRFFAPGQLVSNLDFVESIFGNAGDPYISKNNSALDVEHWTGHTGCVILAPHLGTHTKKELGLPHWDDATERQRNDSMCWKEDSELYNDGMAFKLTCRDASGVVVTLIADNYYGYCKKEVKTQISYAANLYGDTEEEHAGGCIAYTSWNLGDEFKVNSQKYNGRTIDDVMQDYGDLIDFQPEGYGIDKKHPEVFYIPEDARATMLDQCIKWTRDGKQHSLPLLPNRYYIAPSGYKIRMEKHPAAPSWRLVGSTAEGIFCHKPCTVSGGGKSEISKSLTDYTLYGPIFVSDIEKDLDQVEEIFQKDYSKRWKADSTKRPDYSARPSRAVLSADRTLGSVIKLLTPSIEYTDEYNEWLQAIPHHITSMVFIIKRLMLPEWGENWRDYFGVDIVNGVPGHELKVLDRHLVGTYLRVGFNKDNRWRTYKLRQDFMPSDKVQTEDDISASVIVPNAMLENFEPQPGGISSKFTINCENRLFQRPDDAIHRGFDKKTEIDLAKPNNFISNFEPLTKEYVDQMATHAVDFDAFTQPMKSFLNSFLDSEYEYVVSSANPRLVNGVPTKNPRYLQTRPDLENPLPKYVGEMGVRLYRKLKPDQPLYQPVGAVLCGRRNNPPDKEAGIRGLAVYGPIHYQELPELFMDFIASLTGKSPSTTGAGSEGALTKGPFNCLRPTADLNQALVGYILTGLGGFSTAAGHIGPNVRVDHDVSLLIPEVWCRLTPEERDPEFLIRQRMLEKVEDFEYEGETIPGSRLGYRITRGFVRMFFGRVFDYPLSVFDESILKPETQDMEAYVDGIKHIAEVQQRVAKRYFDDGSIEEACPPLKALLAIMAEGNYEGMTVHDPEFRTLFTRDSLLASDWYKERLTTKQQRDIQLWQRHMKSLEDFLKNSVYLEDDMQEELERRKQYVQRQLAKLQAPEYLQSQIGAIGVQPM
;
A
#
# COMPACT_ATOMS: atom_id res chain seq x y z
N MET A 1 13.37 -17.96 3.20
CA MET A 1 12.77 -17.75 4.54
C MET A 1 11.83 -18.92 4.81
N ASP A 2 11.93 -19.56 5.98
CA ASP A 2 10.89 -20.50 6.42
C ASP A 2 9.67 -19.68 6.89
N LEU A 3 8.57 -19.75 6.14
CA LEU A 3 7.36 -18.98 6.43
C LEU A 3 6.70 -19.38 7.75
N ARG A 4 6.87 -20.64 8.19
CA ARG A 4 6.31 -21.12 9.46
C ARG A 4 7.13 -20.57 10.63
N GLU A 5 8.45 -20.63 10.57
CA GLU A 5 9.30 -20.12 11.65
C GLU A 5 9.37 -18.59 11.71
N SER A 6 9.35 -17.90 10.56
CA SER A 6 9.49 -16.45 10.51
C SER A 6 8.15 -15.71 10.66
N LEU A 7 7.05 -16.26 10.14
CA LEU A 7 5.74 -15.59 10.08
C LEU A 7 4.58 -16.40 10.66
N GLY A 8 4.80 -17.65 11.09
CA GLY A 8 3.73 -18.53 11.56
C GLY A 8 2.71 -18.89 10.47
N ILE A 9 3.05 -18.70 9.19
CA ILE A 9 2.18 -19.02 8.06
C ILE A 9 2.42 -20.48 7.66
N ARG A 10 1.37 -21.28 7.71
CA ARG A 10 1.39 -22.71 7.37
C ARG A 10 1.13 -22.93 5.88
N GLN A 11 1.58 -24.08 5.37
CA GLN A 11 1.24 -24.45 4.01
C GLN A 11 -0.24 -24.86 3.90
N PRO A 12 -0.91 -24.57 2.78
CA PRO A 12 -2.28 -25.05 2.55
C PRO A 12 -2.38 -26.58 2.71
N GLY A 13 -3.34 -27.05 3.50
CA GLY A 13 -3.58 -28.48 3.72
C GLY A 13 -2.80 -29.12 4.87
N GLU A 14 -1.93 -28.37 5.56
CA GLU A 14 -1.24 -28.85 6.77
C GLU A 14 -2.26 -29.10 7.90
N VAL A 15 -2.27 -30.31 8.46
CA VAL A 15 -3.14 -30.66 9.60
C VAL A 15 -2.65 -29.89 10.83
N PHE A 16 -3.54 -29.08 11.41
CA PHE A 16 -3.25 -28.21 12.54
C PHE A 16 -4.12 -28.59 13.75
N ASP A 17 -3.48 -28.96 14.86
CA ASP A 17 -4.12 -28.99 16.17
C ASP A 17 -3.61 -27.82 17.03
N PRO A 18 -4.41 -26.75 17.22
CA PRO A 18 -4.03 -25.61 18.04
C PRO A 18 -3.60 -25.96 19.47
N LYS A 19 -4.16 -27.03 20.06
CA LYS A 19 -3.83 -27.42 21.44
C LYS A 19 -2.45 -28.04 21.52
N SER A 20 -2.14 -28.99 20.63
CA SER A 20 -0.82 -29.63 20.57
C SER A 20 0.29 -28.60 20.28
N ASP A 21 0.10 -27.74 19.29
CA ASP A 21 1.10 -26.73 18.94
C ASP A 21 1.34 -25.72 20.08
N ARG A 22 0.29 -25.33 20.81
CA ARG A 22 0.45 -24.48 21.99
C ARG A 22 1.25 -25.19 23.10
N GLN A 23 1.00 -26.47 23.35
CA GLN A 23 1.75 -27.24 24.35
C GLN A 23 3.23 -27.40 23.97
N GLU A 24 3.55 -27.59 22.70
CA GLU A 24 4.93 -27.59 22.21
C GLU A 24 5.59 -26.23 22.42
N LEU A 25 4.88 -25.14 22.13
CA LEU A 25 5.38 -23.78 22.33
C LEU A 25 5.61 -23.45 23.81
N ILE A 26 4.71 -23.87 24.71
CA ILE A 26 4.87 -23.73 26.16
C ILE A 26 6.13 -24.45 26.65
N ARG A 27 6.33 -25.71 26.21
CA ARG A 27 7.53 -26.48 26.53
C ARG A 27 8.81 -25.80 26.06
N TYR A 28 8.80 -25.27 24.85
CA TYR A 28 9.91 -24.50 24.30
C TYR A 28 10.20 -23.22 25.11
N ILE A 29 9.16 -22.45 25.46
CA ILE A 29 9.29 -21.24 26.29
C ILE A 29 9.88 -21.59 27.66
N ASN A 30 9.38 -22.63 28.32
CA ASN A 30 9.90 -23.08 29.61
C ASN A 30 11.38 -23.48 29.54
N LEU A 31 11.79 -24.18 28.47
CA LEU A 31 13.21 -24.47 28.22
C LEU A 31 14.05 -23.20 28.05
N GLN A 32 13.56 -22.23 27.27
CA GLN A 32 14.26 -20.96 27.08
C GLN A 32 14.34 -20.15 28.39
N LEU A 33 13.29 -20.14 29.22
CA LEU A 33 13.33 -19.50 30.53
C LEU A 33 14.43 -20.12 31.40
N ILE A 34 14.47 -21.46 31.50
CA ILE A 34 15.52 -22.16 32.26
C ILE A 34 16.90 -21.84 31.68
N ALA A 35 17.07 -21.89 30.37
CA ALA A 35 18.34 -21.59 29.69
C ALA A 35 18.85 -20.15 29.93
N ASN A 36 17.93 -19.22 30.22
CA ASN A 36 18.25 -17.83 30.58
C ASN A 36 18.37 -17.61 32.10
N GLU A 37 18.40 -18.67 32.90
CA GLU A 37 18.40 -18.61 34.37
C GLU A 37 17.16 -17.85 34.93
N LEU A 38 16.03 -17.89 34.22
CA LEU A 38 14.74 -17.30 34.63
C LEU A 38 13.79 -18.37 35.18
N PRO A 39 12.90 -18.02 36.13
CA PRO A 39 11.96 -18.99 36.69
C PRO A 39 10.92 -19.44 35.62
N PRO A 40 10.82 -20.74 35.32
CA PRO A 40 9.84 -21.26 34.36
C PRO A 40 8.45 -21.44 34.99
N ALA A 41 7.43 -21.57 34.15
CA ALA A 41 6.06 -21.94 34.56
C ALA A 41 5.79 -23.41 34.22
N LEU A 42 6.40 -24.33 34.99
CA LEU A 42 6.33 -25.77 34.74
C LEU A 42 5.05 -26.38 35.31
N ASP A 43 4.40 -27.26 34.54
CA ASP A 43 3.41 -28.20 35.07
C ASP A 43 4.06 -29.52 35.51
N ALA A 44 3.25 -30.46 36.04
CA ALA A 44 3.75 -31.74 36.54
C ALA A 44 4.47 -32.59 35.46
N SER A 45 4.08 -32.45 34.18
CA SER A 45 4.69 -33.18 33.06
C SER A 45 5.97 -32.51 32.57
N ASP A 46 6.05 -31.19 32.65
CA ASP A 46 7.23 -30.40 32.28
C ASP A 46 8.37 -30.53 33.31
N VAL A 47 8.04 -30.78 34.58
CA VAL A 47 9.04 -31.00 35.64
C VAL A 47 9.91 -32.23 35.36
N GLU A 48 9.33 -33.32 34.83
CA GLU A 48 10.06 -34.54 34.49
C GLU A 48 11.04 -34.27 33.33
N PHE A 49 10.59 -33.57 32.29
CA PHE A 49 11.40 -33.20 31.14
C PHE A 49 12.52 -32.19 31.49
N ALA A 50 12.22 -31.16 32.28
CA ALA A 50 13.22 -30.23 32.80
C ALA A 50 14.25 -30.95 33.70
N GLY A 51 13.81 -31.94 34.47
CA GLY A 51 14.68 -32.83 35.24
C GLY A 51 15.67 -33.61 34.37
N LEU A 52 15.22 -34.14 33.23
CA LEU A 52 16.07 -34.83 32.25
C LEU A 52 17.10 -33.89 31.59
N ALA A 53 16.73 -32.63 31.33
CA ALA A 53 17.60 -31.64 30.69
C ALA A 53 18.58 -30.94 31.66
N LYS A 54 18.40 -31.09 32.98
CA LYS A 54 19.15 -30.35 34.01
C LYS A 54 20.67 -30.41 33.87
N GLY A 55 21.22 -31.58 33.58
CA GLY A 55 22.67 -31.75 33.40
C GLY A 55 23.23 -31.00 32.19
N LEU A 56 22.48 -31.00 31.08
CA LEU A 56 22.83 -30.27 29.85
C LEU A 56 22.73 -28.76 30.07
N LEU A 57 21.64 -28.29 30.68
CA LEU A 57 21.42 -26.87 30.98
C LEU A 57 22.45 -26.33 31.98
N ALA A 58 22.80 -27.09 33.02
CA ALA A 58 23.88 -26.71 33.94
C ALA A 58 25.24 -26.57 33.23
N ASN A 59 25.57 -27.51 32.34
CA ASN A 59 26.79 -27.41 31.52
C ASN A 59 26.75 -26.19 30.57
N TYR A 60 25.58 -25.94 29.97
CA TYR A 60 25.35 -24.77 29.14
C TYR A 60 25.57 -23.48 29.92
N HIS A 61 25.00 -23.34 31.12
CA HIS A 61 25.19 -22.15 31.97
C HIS A 61 26.65 -21.89 32.32
N GLU A 62 27.43 -22.92 32.71
CA GLU A 62 28.85 -22.74 33.01
C GLU A 62 29.65 -22.26 31.78
N LYS A 63 29.31 -22.74 30.58
CA LYS A 63 29.90 -22.26 29.32
C LYS A 63 29.47 -20.83 29.00
N THR A 64 28.19 -20.50 29.16
CA THR A 64 27.63 -19.18 28.88
C THR A 64 28.22 -18.11 29.81
N ARG A 65 28.50 -18.44 31.08
CA ARG A 65 29.19 -17.53 32.02
C ARG A 65 30.58 -17.10 31.53
N MET A 66 31.29 -17.97 30.78
CA MET A 66 32.58 -17.61 30.17
C MET A 66 32.44 -16.68 28.95
N LEU A 67 31.24 -16.61 28.35
CA LEU A 67 30.94 -15.83 27.14
C LEU A 67 30.08 -14.60 27.42
N TYR A 68 29.75 -14.36 28.69
CA TYR A 68 28.74 -13.41 29.14
C TYR A 68 28.92 -11.97 28.61
N ASP A 69 30.17 -11.51 28.55
CA ASP A 69 30.48 -10.13 28.14
C ASP A 69 30.50 -9.93 26.61
N ARG A 70 30.28 -10.99 25.81
CA ARG A 70 30.35 -10.92 24.35
C ARG A 70 29.00 -10.51 23.75
N PRO A 71 28.86 -9.30 23.16
CA PRO A 71 27.65 -8.92 22.44
C PRO A 71 27.43 -9.77 21.18
N ALA A 72 26.18 -9.90 20.75
CA ALA A 72 25.88 -10.34 19.40
C ALA A 72 26.49 -9.38 18.36
N PRO A 73 26.80 -9.82 17.13
CA PRO A 73 27.44 -8.98 16.11
C PRO A 73 26.70 -7.66 15.82
N ILE A 74 25.37 -7.69 15.84
CA ILE A 74 24.53 -6.50 15.66
C ILE A 74 24.66 -5.53 16.84
N ASP A 75 24.62 -6.04 18.07
CA ASP A 75 24.76 -5.25 19.29
C ASP A 75 26.16 -4.60 19.34
N GLN A 76 27.19 -5.33 18.90
CA GLN A 76 28.55 -4.81 18.77
C GLN A 76 28.63 -3.60 17.81
N ARG A 77 27.92 -3.65 16.68
CA ARG A 77 27.86 -2.52 15.72
C ARG A 77 27.18 -1.30 16.34
N ILE A 78 26.08 -1.51 17.07
CA ILE A 78 25.33 -0.46 17.75
C ILE A 78 26.19 0.19 18.84
N GLU A 79 26.84 -0.61 19.69
CA GLU A 79 27.67 -0.11 20.78
C GLU A 79 28.95 0.57 20.27
N ALA A 80 29.55 0.08 19.18
CA ALA A 80 30.68 0.74 18.54
C ALA A 80 30.29 2.13 18.00
N PHE A 81 29.07 2.26 17.45
CA PHE A 81 28.50 3.56 17.09
C PHE A 81 28.34 4.45 18.32
N LEU A 82 27.67 3.98 19.39
CA LEU A 82 27.44 4.76 20.61
C LEU A 82 28.77 5.19 21.28
N ALA A 83 29.74 4.29 21.38
CA ALA A 83 31.05 4.57 21.96
C ALA A 83 31.81 5.64 21.17
N ARG A 84 31.76 5.58 19.84
CA ARG A 84 32.35 6.63 18.98
C ARG A 84 31.57 7.94 19.10
N TYR A 85 30.25 7.88 19.04
CA TYR A 85 29.38 9.04 18.98
C TYR A 85 29.38 9.83 20.28
N PHE A 86 29.62 9.22 21.44
CA PHE A 86 29.62 9.88 22.76
C PHE A 86 30.98 9.88 23.46
N GLY A 87 32.04 9.40 22.81
CA GLY A 87 33.35 9.19 23.46
C GLY A 87 33.99 10.46 24.03
N ASP A 88 33.82 11.60 23.36
CA ASP A 88 34.30 12.92 23.82
C ASP A 88 33.57 13.44 25.06
N LEU A 89 32.37 12.95 25.37
CA LEU A 89 31.65 13.28 26.61
C LEU A 89 32.20 12.54 27.84
N ASN A 90 33.14 11.60 27.65
CA ASN A 90 33.74 10.77 28.71
C ASN A 90 32.68 10.17 29.65
N PRO A 91 31.74 9.35 29.12
CA PRO A 91 30.65 8.82 29.91
C PRO A 91 31.18 8.01 31.09
N SER A 92 30.58 8.20 32.27
CA SER A 92 30.98 7.50 33.50
C SER A 92 30.82 5.98 33.41
N GLN A 93 29.96 5.50 32.51
CA GLN A 93 29.78 4.10 32.17
C GLN A 93 29.65 3.95 30.64
N PRO A 94 30.17 2.87 30.05
CA PRO A 94 29.96 2.57 28.64
C PRO A 94 28.47 2.47 28.29
N LEU A 95 28.08 3.01 27.14
CA LEU A 95 26.72 2.87 26.62
C LEU A 95 26.56 1.47 26.01
N GLN A 96 26.08 0.53 26.83
CA GLN A 96 25.90 -0.87 26.47
C GLN A 96 24.41 -1.22 26.38
N LEU A 97 24.09 -2.12 25.45
CA LEU A 97 22.77 -2.73 25.34
C LEU A 97 22.58 -3.84 26.39
N PRO A 98 21.33 -4.17 26.77
CA PRO A 98 21.06 -5.26 27.69
C PRO A 98 21.66 -6.59 27.21
N ARG A 99 22.58 -7.16 28.00
CA ARG A 99 23.22 -8.46 27.71
C ARG A 99 22.32 -9.66 28.02
N LYS A 100 21.62 -9.61 29.15
CA LYS A 100 20.63 -10.63 29.58
C LYS A 100 19.24 -10.24 29.08
N SER A 101 18.96 -10.55 27.82
CA SER A 101 17.61 -10.45 27.27
C SER A 101 17.05 -11.82 26.92
N PHE A 102 15.76 -12.03 27.15
CA PHE A 102 15.05 -13.16 26.55
C PHE A 102 14.97 -12.94 25.03
N THR A 103 15.70 -13.74 24.25
CA THR A 103 15.78 -13.61 22.79
C THR A 103 14.64 -14.36 22.12
N LEU A 104 13.91 -13.69 21.23
CA LEU A 104 12.84 -14.28 20.43
C LEU A 104 13.42 -14.89 19.15
N GLU A 105 13.58 -16.21 19.14
CA GLU A 105 14.24 -16.93 18.04
C GLU A 105 13.25 -17.46 16.99
N ARG A 106 11.94 -17.49 17.32
CA ARG A 106 10.89 -18.07 16.48
C ARG A 106 9.55 -17.36 16.67
N HIS A 107 8.81 -17.24 15.55
CA HIS A 107 7.45 -16.73 15.54
C HIS A 107 6.50 -17.48 16.48
N GLY A 108 5.70 -16.71 17.22
CA GLY A 108 4.67 -17.21 18.13
C GLY A 108 5.10 -17.22 19.59
N VAL A 109 6.41 -17.27 19.87
CA VAL A 109 6.96 -17.20 21.24
C VAL A 109 6.54 -15.88 21.91
N ALA A 110 6.69 -14.75 21.22
CA ALA A 110 6.30 -13.44 21.75
C ALA A 110 4.81 -13.36 22.09
N ARG A 111 3.97 -13.96 21.24
CA ARG A 111 2.51 -14.00 21.46
C ARG A 111 2.16 -14.79 22.70
N GLU A 112 2.70 -16.00 22.84
CA GLU A 112 2.41 -16.83 24.02
C GLU A 112 3.02 -16.21 25.29
N LEU A 113 4.15 -15.51 25.20
CA LEU A 113 4.74 -14.78 26.33
C LEU A 113 3.87 -13.61 26.84
N SER A 114 3.01 -13.05 25.98
CA SER A 114 2.26 -11.82 26.24
C SER A 114 1.05 -11.97 27.17
N ILE A 115 0.68 -13.21 27.50
CA ILE A 115 -0.48 -13.56 28.34
C ILE A 115 -0.04 -14.71 29.28
N PRO A 116 -0.46 -14.73 30.55
CA PRO A 116 -0.12 -15.81 31.47
C PRO A 116 -0.49 -17.19 30.93
N VAL A 117 0.32 -18.19 31.29
CA VAL A 117 0.15 -19.56 30.78
C VAL A 117 -1.19 -20.19 31.19
N ASN A 118 -1.68 -19.87 32.39
CA ASN A 118 -2.85 -20.52 33.04
C ASN A 118 -4.11 -19.64 33.11
N ARG A 119 -4.11 -18.42 32.54
CA ARG A 119 -5.30 -17.56 32.48
C ARG A 119 -5.42 -16.86 31.14
N SER A 120 -6.62 -16.38 30.86
CA SER A 120 -6.98 -15.77 29.58
C SER A 120 -6.77 -14.25 29.55
N SER A 121 -6.26 -13.62 30.61
CA SER A 121 -6.08 -12.17 30.68
C SER A 121 -4.85 -11.74 31.48
N PHE A 122 -4.33 -10.55 31.15
CA PHE A 122 -3.25 -9.87 31.85
C PHE A 122 -3.56 -8.37 31.91
N LYS A 123 -3.27 -7.73 33.04
CA LYS A 123 -3.52 -6.30 33.22
C LYS A 123 -2.37 -5.66 33.99
N SER A 124 -1.90 -4.53 33.45
CA SER A 124 -0.89 -3.64 34.02
C SER A 124 -1.27 -2.18 33.75
N GLU A 125 -0.48 -1.22 34.22
CA GLU A 125 -0.66 0.19 33.85
C GLU A 125 -0.34 0.45 32.36
N LEU A 126 0.49 -0.40 31.74
CA LEU A 126 0.95 -0.22 30.37
C LEU A 126 0.03 -0.90 29.36
N VAL A 127 -0.51 -2.09 29.67
CA VAL A 127 -1.29 -2.90 28.73
C VAL A 127 -2.28 -3.81 29.42
N GLU A 128 -3.43 -3.98 28.78
CA GLU A 128 -4.39 -5.06 29.03
C GLU A 128 -4.36 -6.04 27.86
N SER A 129 -4.08 -7.31 28.13
CA SER A 129 -3.96 -8.37 27.11
C SER A 129 -4.96 -9.48 27.40
N TYR A 130 -5.54 -10.05 26.35
CA TYR A 130 -6.54 -11.11 26.45
C TYR A 130 -6.30 -12.19 25.40
N ARG A 131 -6.39 -13.45 25.82
CA ARG A 131 -6.49 -14.61 24.93
C ARG A 131 -7.94 -14.71 24.49
N ILE A 132 -8.19 -14.59 23.20
CA ILE A 132 -9.53 -14.51 22.61
C ILE A 132 -9.72 -15.62 21.59
N ALA A 133 -10.97 -16.01 21.30
CA ALA A 133 -11.27 -17.07 20.34
C ALA A 133 -10.72 -16.79 18.93
N ASN A 134 -10.64 -15.53 18.52
CA ASN A 134 -10.09 -15.09 17.25
C ASN A 134 -8.58 -14.71 17.29
N GLY A 135 -7.85 -14.98 18.38
CA GLY A 135 -6.40 -14.71 18.49
C GLY A 135 -5.96 -14.08 19.81
N ALA A 136 -5.28 -12.94 19.74
CA ALA A 136 -4.84 -12.17 20.91
C ALA A 136 -5.28 -10.71 20.79
N LEU A 137 -5.88 -10.18 21.85
CA LEU A 137 -6.29 -8.78 21.97
C LEU A 137 -5.34 -8.05 22.92
N HIS A 138 -4.83 -6.90 22.50
CA HIS A 138 -4.03 -6.04 23.34
C HIS A 138 -4.49 -4.59 23.30
N ASN A 139 -4.87 -4.07 24.46
CA ASN A 139 -5.30 -2.69 24.68
C ASN A 139 -4.21 -1.93 25.45
N PRO A 140 -3.33 -1.18 24.77
CA PRO A 140 -2.25 -0.43 25.42
C PRO A 140 -2.81 0.78 26.17
N ARG A 141 -1.99 1.41 27.01
CA ARG A 141 -2.34 2.60 27.81
C ARG A 141 -2.95 3.70 26.94
N HIS A 142 -2.31 4.03 25.81
CA HIS A 142 -2.82 4.99 24.84
C HIS A 142 -3.42 4.26 23.63
N ASP A 143 -4.65 4.61 23.25
CA ASP A 143 -5.37 3.95 22.15
C ASP A 143 -4.93 4.42 20.76
N ARG A 144 -4.09 5.46 20.66
CA ARG A 144 -3.68 6.06 19.38
C ARG A 144 -2.35 6.78 19.49
N ARG A 145 -1.71 6.95 18.33
CA ARG A 145 -0.49 7.74 18.17
C ARG A 145 -0.77 9.24 18.16
N THR A 146 0.07 10.02 18.82
CA THR A 146 0.23 11.47 18.63
C THR A 146 1.40 11.77 17.69
N THR A 147 1.31 12.86 16.94
CA THR A 147 2.39 13.36 16.06
C THR A 147 2.96 14.70 16.52
N LYS A 148 2.20 15.50 17.28
CA LYS A 148 2.61 16.83 17.78
C LYS A 148 3.83 16.71 18.68
N GLY A 149 4.94 17.32 18.29
CA GLY A 149 6.13 17.39 19.14
C GLY A 149 6.63 16.02 19.60
N THR A 150 6.36 14.96 18.82
CA THR A 150 6.67 13.57 19.23
C THR A 150 7.96 13.05 18.63
N PHE A 151 8.56 13.73 17.64
CA PHE A 151 9.75 13.27 16.95
C PHE A 151 10.94 14.16 17.30
N HIS A 152 11.84 13.61 18.11
CA HIS A 152 13.04 14.26 18.60
C HIS A 152 14.28 13.64 17.94
N VAL A 153 15.31 14.45 17.71
CA VAL A 153 16.56 14.02 17.05
C VAL A 153 17.75 14.58 17.81
N THR A 154 18.74 13.73 18.05
CA THR A 154 19.96 14.07 18.81
C THR A 154 20.96 14.85 17.97
N GLU A 155 21.57 15.88 18.55
CA GLU A 155 22.69 16.65 17.94
C GLU A 155 23.96 15.81 17.78
N GLY A 156 24.92 16.28 16.96
CA GLY A 156 26.25 15.65 16.78
C GLY A 156 26.38 14.67 15.61
N GLY A 157 25.28 14.39 14.91
CA GLY A 157 25.23 13.46 13.78
C GLY A 157 24.92 14.17 12.47
N LEU A 158 24.11 13.54 11.62
CA LEU A 158 23.61 14.17 10.41
C LEU A 158 22.74 15.41 10.75
N PRO A 159 22.69 16.42 9.86
CA PRO A 159 21.88 17.63 10.09
C PRO A 159 20.42 17.32 10.42
N ILE A 160 19.79 18.15 11.25
CA ILE A 160 18.43 17.95 11.76
C ILE A 160 17.47 18.85 10.98
N ALA A 161 16.29 18.31 10.63
CA ALA A 161 15.24 19.06 9.96
C ALA A 161 14.55 20.04 10.92
N GLY A 162 14.12 21.19 10.40
CA GLY A 162 13.49 22.27 11.19
C GLY A 162 12.16 21.90 11.84
N ASP A 163 11.49 20.85 11.37
CA ASP A 163 10.22 20.36 11.95
C ASP A 163 10.42 19.36 13.12
N LYS A 164 11.66 18.98 13.43
CA LYS A 164 12.01 18.08 14.53
C LYS A 164 12.51 18.87 15.74
N ARG A 165 12.30 18.31 16.93
CA ARG A 165 12.89 18.84 18.16
C ARG A 165 14.33 18.36 18.31
N VAL A 166 15.23 19.29 18.58
CA VAL A 166 16.67 19.05 18.67
C VAL A 166 17.05 18.75 20.12
N VAL A 167 17.71 17.61 20.35
CA VAL A 167 18.05 17.15 21.70
C VAL A 167 19.57 17.15 21.89
N PRO A 168 20.10 17.79 22.95
CA PRO A 168 21.54 17.74 23.26
C PRO A 168 22.05 16.31 23.47
N ARG A 169 23.32 16.08 23.16
CA ARG A 169 23.96 14.75 23.22
C ARG A 169 23.97 14.18 24.64
N GLU A 170 24.22 15.02 25.63
CA GLU A 170 24.24 14.67 27.05
C GLU A 170 22.88 14.16 27.51
N VAL A 171 21.80 14.78 27.03
CA VAL A 171 20.41 14.41 27.33
C VAL A 171 20.09 13.05 26.73
N PHE A 172 20.44 12.82 25.45
CA PHE A 172 20.27 11.49 24.84
C PHE A 172 21.04 10.42 25.60
N MET A 173 22.31 10.68 25.91
CA MET A 173 23.18 9.75 26.65
C MET A 173 22.53 9.33 27.97
N LYS A 174 22.01 10.31 28.73
CA LYS A 174 21.30 10.06 29.98
C LYS A 174 19.99 9.30 29.77
N MET A 175 19.20 9.66 28.76
CA MET A 175 17.98 8.92 28.41
C MET A 175 18.25 7.48 27.99
N PHE A 176 19.33 7.22 27.24
CA PHE A 176 19.73 5.87 26.87
C PHE A 176 20.05 5.04 28.11
N GLN A 177 20.83 5.60 29.04
CA GLN A 177 21.17 4.93 30.31
C GLN A 177 19.92 4.60 31.13
N ILE A 178 18.91 5.47 31.13
CA ILE A 178 17.61 5.21 31.78
C ILE A 178 16.82 4.15 31.01
N ALA A 179 16.79 4.23 29.68
CA ALA A 179 15.98 3.37 28.82
C ALA A 179 16.39 1.89 28.90
N VAL A 180 17.69 1.61 28.99
CA VAL A 180 18.21 0.23 29.10
C VAL A 180 18.08 -0.36 30.51
N ASN A 181 17.63 0.45 31.48
CA ASN A 181 17.38 0.05 32.87
C ASN A 181 15.93 0.37 33.27
N PRO A 182 14.93 -0.31 32.68
CA PRO A 182 13.53 -0.10 33.01
C PRO A 182 13.22 -0.49 34.47
N PRO A 183 12.14 0.06 35.07
CA PRO A 183 11.65 -0.38 36.37
C PRO A 183 11.41 -1.90 36.40
N GLU A 184 11.72 -2.55 37.52
CA GLU A 184 11.56 -4.00 37.67
C GLU A 184 10.12 -4.44 37.37
N SER A 185 9.12 -3.64 37.77
CA SER A 185 7.70 -3.88 37.46
C SER A 185 7.45 -4.10 35.97
N ASP A 186 8.07 -3.29 35.12
CA ASP A 186 7.84 -3.28 33.66
C ASP A 186 8.50 -4.49 32.99
N THR A 187 9.49 -5.09 33.65
CA THR A 187 10.22 -6.27 33.15
C THR A 187 9.52 -7.60 33.42
N LEU A 188 8.41 -7.60 34.18
CA LEU A 188 7.62 -8.82 34.42
C LEU A 188 7.18 -9.46 33.10
N LEU A 189 7.51 -10.74 32.89
CA LEU A 189 7.01 -11.54 31.76
C LEU A 189 5.59 -12.02 32.05
N PRO A 190 4.56 -11.57 31.29
CA PRO A 190 3.16 -11.92 31.56
C PRO A 190 2.92 -13.43 31.67
N PHE A 191 3.60 -14.24 30.85
CA PHE A 191 3.57 -15.71 30.89
C PHE A 191 3.68 -16.32 32.29
N THR A 192 4.54 -15.74 33.13
CA THR A 192 4.89 -16.23 34.47
C THR A 192 4.22 -15.47 35.60
N ALA A 193 3.30 -14.53 35.31
CA ALA A 193 2.72 -13.62 36.30
C ALA A 193 1.93 -14.30 37.44
N ASP A 194 1.63 -15.59 37.31
CA ASP A 194 0.85 -16.40 38.27
C ASP A 194 1.76 -17.26 39.15
N GLN A 195 3.05 -17.32 38.83
CA GLN A 195 4.01 -18.11 39.56
C GLN A 195 4.39 -17.40 40.86
N GLU A 196 4.70 -18.17 41.91
CA GLU A 196 5.20 -17.62 43.17
C GLU A 196 6.48 -16.80 42.96
N ASN A 197 7.35 -17.27 42.06
CA ASN A 197 8.51 -16.55 41.57
C ASN A 197 8.34 -16.23 40.09
N ALA A 198 7.82 -15.05 39.77
CA ALA A 198 7.64 -14.61 38.39
C ALA A 198 8.99 -14.24 37.73
N ALA A 199 9.07 -14.40 36.40
CA ALA A 199 10.26 -14.05 35.63
C ALA A 199 10.24 -12.57 35.24
N HIS A 200 11.38 -11.92 35.41
CA HIS A 200 11.61 -10.52 35.05
C HIS A 200 12.75 -10.45 34.03
N SER A 201 12.47 -9.91 32.84
CA SER A 201 13.46 -9.81 31.77
C SER A 201 13.14 -8.69 30.78
N ILE A 202 14.17 -8.22 30.07
CA ILE A 202 14.01 -7.48 28.82
C ILE A 202 13.90 -8.52 27.71
N VAL A 203 12.94 -8.37 26.82
CA VAL A 203 12.76 -9.25 25.67
C VAL A 203 13.34 -8.57 24.44
N SER A 204 13.86 -9.36 23.51
CA SER A 204 14.55 -8.82 22.35
C SER A 204 14.29 -9.60 21.06
N LEU A 205 14.35 -8.91 19.92
CA LEU A 205 14.07 -9.45 18.59
C LEU A 205 15.09 -8.94 17.56
N LEU A 206 15.37 -9.77 16.54
CA LEU A 206 16.09 -9.38 15.33
C LEU A 206 15.13 -9.36 14.14
N LEU A 207 15.15 -8.27 13.37
CA LEU A 207 14.39 -8.10 12.13
C LEU A 207 15.34 -7.85 10.94
N ARG A 208 14.91 -8.23 9.73
CA ARG A 208 15.63 -7.97 8.46
C ARG A 208 14.70 -7.26 7.44
N PRO A 209 14.24 -6.02 7.71
CA PRO A 209 13.28 -5.37 6.83
C PRO A 209 13.90 -4.93 5.49
N ILE A 210 13.13 -5.09 4.42
CA ILE A 210 13.54 -4.80 3.03
C ILE A 210 13.73 -3.30 2.81
N VAL A 211 14.82 -2.94 2.13
CA VAL A 211 15.21 -1.56 1.74
C VAL A 211 15.32 -1.43 0.22
N CYS A 212 15.79 -2.46 -0.48
CA CYS A 212 15.85 -2.51 -1.93
C CYS A 212 15.10 -3.75 -2.43
N PRO A 213 14.07 -3.62 -3.29
CA PRO A 213 13.44 -4.78 -3.90
C PRO A 213 14.40 -5.51 -4.83
N GLU A 214 14.16 -6.81 -5.04
CA GLU A 214 14.83 -7.55 -6.10
C GLU A 214 14.43 -7.03 -7.49
N VAL A 215 15.43 -6.88 -8.36
CA VAL A 215 15.24 -6.76 -9.81
C VAL A 215 16.13 -7.81 -10.46
N PRO A 216 15.57 -8.95 -10.94
CA PRO A 216 16.36 -10.06 -11.43
C PRO A 216 17.33 -9.63 -12.53
N GLY A 217 18.58 -10.10 -12.46
CA GLY A 217 19.66 -9.72 -13.36
C GLY A 217 20.36 -8.39 -13.02
N VAL A 218 19.78 -7.57 -12.13
CA VAL A 218 20.31 -6.24 -11.80
C VAL A 218 20.76 -6.14 -10.35
N THR A 219 19.86 -6.40 -9.40
CA THR A 219 20.16 -6.40 -7.96
C THR A 219 19.34 -7.46 -7.23
N PRO A 220 19.94 -8.22 -6.29
CA PRO A 220 19.15 -9.02 -5.35
C PRO A 220 18.36 -8.10 -4.41
N GLU A 221 17.38 -8.66 -3.72
CA GLU A 221 16.72 -7.99 -2.60
C GLU A 221 17.77 -7.61 -1.55
N LYS A 222 17.66 -6.38 -1.00
CA LYS A 222 18.51 -5.93 0.09
C LYS A 222 17.69 -5.52 1.30
N THR A 223 18.13 -5.93 2.48
CA THR A 223 17.53 -5.58 3.76
C THR A 223 18.52 -4.79 4.61
N MET A 224 18.01 -4.02 5.57
CA MET A 224 18.79 -3.64 6.74
C MET A 224 18.62 -4.69 7.84
N GLU A 225 19.25 -4.50 8.98
CA GLU A 225 18.97 -5.27 10.21
C GLU A 225 18.50 -4.33 11.31
N VAL A 226 17.54 -4.76 12.13
CA VAL A 226 17.02 -3.97 13.24
C VAL A 226 16.98 -4.82 14.51
N ARG A 227 17.60 -4.30 15.58
CA ARG A 227 17.57 -4.86 16.91
C ARG A 227 16.47 -4.19 17.75
N PHE A 228 15.51 -4.96 18.24
CA PHE A 228 14.40 -4.44 19.03
C PHE A 228 14.49 -4.93 20.48
N PHE A 229 14.30 -4.02 21.44
CA PHE A 229 14.27 -4.32 22.88
C PHE A 229 12.99 -3.76 23.52
N ALA A 230 12.37 -4.56 24.38
CA ALA A 230 11.20 -4.16 25.14
C ALA A 230 11.21 -4.78 26.55
N PRO A 231 10.78 -4.06 27.60
CA PRO A 231 10.48 -4.67 28.90
C PRO A 231 9.48 -5.83 28.75
N GLY A 232 9.56 -6.83 29.65
CA GLY A 232 8.73 -8.04 29.61
C GLY A 232 7.23 -7.80 29.45
N GLN A 233 6.66 -6.79 30.12
CA GLN A 233 5.23 -6.48 30.00
C GLN A 233 4.83 -6.03 28.58
N LEU A 234 5.79 -5.57 27.78
CA LEU A 234 5.61 -5.04 26.43
C LEU A 234 5.99 -6.06 25.35
N VAL A 235 6.12 -7.34 25.67
CA VAL A 235 6.43 -8.40 24.69
C VAL A 235 5.41 -8.50 23.55
N SER A 236 4.15 -8.06 23.76
CA SER A 236 3.15 -7.94 22.70
C SER A 236 3.58 -6.97 21.59
N ASN A 237 4.41 -5.95 21.89
CA ASN A 237 4.97 -5.07 20.87
C ASN A 237 5.97 -5.81 19.96
N LEU A 238 6.67 -6.82 20.49
CA LEU A 238 7.57 -7.66 19.71
C LEU A 238 6.79 -8.67 18.85
N ASP A 239 5.72 -9.30 19.37
CA ASP A 239 4.77 -10.08 18.55
C ASP A 239 4.24 -9.23 17.38
N PHE A 240 3.88 -7.97 17.66
CA PHE A 240 3.39 -7.05 16.65
C PHE A 240 4.39 -6.81 15.51
N VAL A 241 5.64 -6.42 15.81
CA VAL A 241 6.63 -6.15 14.73
C VAL A 241 7.16 -7.42 14.09
N GLU A 242 7.28 -8.51 14.84
CA GLU A 242 7.59 -9.86 14.32
C GLU A 242 6.55 -10.29 13.29
N SER A 243 5.27 -10.10 13.62
CA SER A 243 4.15 -10.44 12.75
C SER A 243 4.14 -9.65 11.43
N ILE A 244 4.70 -8.44 11.42
CA ILE A 244 4.76 -7.56 10.23
C ILE A 244 6.03 -7.85 9.41
N PHE A 245 7.20 -7.86 10.05
CA PHE A 245 8.50 -7.84 9.36
C PHE A 245 9.24 -9.19 9.37
N GLY A 246 8.70 -10.20 10.06
CA GLY A 246 9.28 -11.53 10.19
C GLY A 246 10.35 -11.64 11.28
N ASN A 247 10.46 -12.83 11.88
CA ASN A 247 11.54 -13.17 12.80
C ASN A 247 12.81 -13.55 12.00
N ALA A 248 13.96 -12.94 12.33
CA ALA A 248 15.26 -13.21 11.71
C ALA A 248 16.18 -14.15 12.52
N GLY A 249 15.64 -14.79 13.55
CA GLY A 249 16.30 -15.77 14.40
C GLY A 249 17.16 -15.17 15.52
N ASP A 250 17.92 -16.03 16.20
CA ASP A 250 18.87 -15.66 17.24
C ASP A 250 20.04 -14.82 16.65
N PRO A 251 20.28 -13.57 17.10
CA PRO A 251 21.38 -12.74 16.63
C PRO A 251 22.78 -13.27 17.01
N TYR A 252 22.90 -14.22 17.95
CA TYR A 252 24.18 -14.84 18.29
C TYR A 252 24.61 -15.94 17.30
N ILE A 253 23.69 -16.45 16.48
CA ILE A 253 23.98 -17.46 15.46
C ILE A 253 24.61 -16.79 14.23
N SER A 254 25.78 -17.28 13.80
CA SER A 254 26.53 -16.70 12.67
C SER A 254 25.75 -16.64 11.36
N LYS A 255 24.84 -17.60 11.11
CA LYS A 255 23.93 -17.60 9.95
C LYS A 255 23.03 -16.35 9.91
N ASN A 256 22.71 -15.79 11.06
CA ASN A 256 21.85 -14.60 11.20
C ASN A 256 22.68 -13.30 11.29
N ASN A 257 24.02 -13.38 11.22
CA ASN A 257 24.87 -12.20 11.17
C ASN A 257 24.83 -11.56 9.77
N SER A 258 24.13 -10.44 9.65
CA SER A 258 24.02 -9.63 8.43
C SER A 258 25.35 -9.32 7.75
N ALA A 259 26.44 -9.18 8.50
CA ALA A 259 27.76 -8.88 7.95
C ALA A 259 28.38 -10.04 7.14
N LEU A 260 27.88 -11.27 7.34
CA LEU A 260 28.26 -12.43 6.54
C LEU A 260 27.34 -12.58 5.32
N ASP A 261 26.10 -12.07 5.37
CA ASP A 261 25.15 -12.03 4.25
C ASP A 261 25.34 -10.77 3.38
N VAL A 262 26.53 -10.66 2.80
CA VAL A 262 26.99 -9.52 1.98
C VAL A 262 26.16 -9.33 0.70
N GLU A 263 25.45 -10.37 0.26
CA GLU A 263 24.60 -10.32 -0.92
C GLU A 263 23.28 -9.60 -0.65
N HIS A 264 22.76 -9.62 0.58
CA HIS A 264 21.45 -9.07 0.90
C HIS A 264 21.47 -7.98 1.97
N TRP A 265 22.59 -7.70 2.65
CA TRP A 265 22.64 -6.60 3.61
C TRP A 265 23.00 -5.26 2.93
N THR A 266 22.29 -4.18 3.29
CA THR A 266 22.61 -2.81 2.84
C THR A 266 23.80 -2.18 3.59
N GLY A 267 24.32 -2.83 4.63
CA GLY A 267 25.37 -2.27 5.48
C GLY A 267 24.88 -1.30 6.56
N HIS A 268 23.56 -1.24 6.79
CA HIS A 268 22.91 -0.38 7.79
C HIS A 268 22.31 -1.20 8.94
N THR A 269 22.38 -0.64 10.15
CA THR A 269 21.93 -1.27 11.39
C THR A 269 21.02 -0.33 12.17
N GLY A 270 19.87 -0.84 12.60
CA GLY A 270 18.91 -0.13 13.42
C GLY A 270 18.81 -0.70 14.84
N CYS A 271 18.45 0.15 15.80
CA CYS A 271 18.11 -0.25 17.16
C CYS A 271 16.84 0.48 17.62
N VAL A 272 15.92 -0.22 18.26
CA VAL A 272 14.72 0.35 18.88
C VAL A 272 14.59 -0.15 20.30
N ILE A 273 14.37 0.76 21.25
CA ILE A 273 14.19 0.46 22.67
C ILE A 273 12.86 1.07 23.13
N LEU A 274 11.93 0.24 23.59
CA LEU A 274 10.70 0.70 24.22
C LEU A 274 10.97 1.04 25.69
N ALA A 275 10.69 2.28 26.07
CA ALA A 275 10.99 2.81 27.40
C ALA A 275 9.91 3.83 27.82
N PRO A 276 8.65 3.41 28.03
CA PRO A 276 7.56 4.33 28.38
C PRO A 276 7.82 5.10 29.68
N HIS A 277 8.65 4.57 30.58
CA HIS A 277 9.09 5.24 31.81
C HIS A 277 9.89 6.52 31.57
N LEU A 278 10.45 6.74 30.36
CA LEU A 278 11.14 8.01 30.05
C LEU A 278 10.22 9.23 30.19
N GLY A 279 8.91 9.05 30.01
CA GLY A 279 7.92 10.14 30.15
C GLY A 279 7.77 10.68 31.57
N THR A 280 8.31 10.00 32.59
CA THR A 280 8.19 10.43 33.99
C THR A 280 9.37 11.25 34.51
N HIS A 281 10.42 11.46 33.69
CA HIS A 281 11.61 12.21 34.09
C HIS A 281 11.47 13.71 33.84
N THR A 282 12.02 14.51 34.75
CA THR A 282 12.02 15.97 34.59
C THR A 282 13.08 16.44 33.59
N LYS A 283 12.81 17.54 32.91
CA LYS A 283 13.78 18.20 32.01
C LYS A 283 15.08 18.54 32.75
N LYS A 284 14.96 19.00 34.01
CA LYS A 284 16.09 19.34 34.88
C LYS A 284 16.92 18.11 35.21
N GLU A 285 16.30 17.01 35.63
CA GLU A 285 17.02 15.75 35.88
C GLU A 285 17.77 15.29 34.64
N LEU A 286 17.20 15.46 33.46
CA LEU A 286 17.82 15.05 32.20
C LEU A 286 18.98 15.96 31.74
N GLY A 287 19.21 17.08 32.44
CA GLY A 287 20.30 18.00 32.16
C GLY A 287 19.96 19.10 31.15
N LEU A 288 18.68 19.36 30.87
CA LEU A 288 18.28 20.50 30.04
C LEU A 288 18.53 21.82 30.77
N PRO A 289 18.82 22.92 30.03
CA PRO A 289 19.06 24.23 30.63
C PRO A 289 17.78 24.83 31.21
N HIS A 290 17.96 25.72 32.19
CA HIS A 290 16.88 26.62 32.62
C HIS A 290 16.50 27.55 31.46
N TRP A 291 15.25 28.01 31.41
CA TRP A 291 14.71 28.83 30.32
C TRP A 291 15.56 30.05 30.00
N ASP A 292 16.08 30.72 31.03
CA ASP A 292 16.88 31.93 30.88
C ASP A 292 18.24 31.67 30.22
N ASP A 293 18.79 30.47 30.38
CA ASP A 293 20.07 30.03 29.79
C ASP A 293 19.88 29.31 28.44
N ALA A 294 18.62 29.05 28.04
CA ALA A 294 18.29 28.33 26.82
C ALA A 294 18.35 29.23 25.57
N THR A 295 18.86 28.66 24.48
CA THR A 295 18.78 29.29 23.14
C THR A 295 17.33 29.42 22.66
N GLU A 296 17.09 30.28 21.68
CA GLU A 296 15.76 30.41 21.06
C GLU A 296 15.27 29.08 20.48
N ARG A 297 16.16 28.30 19.85
CA ARG A 297 15.82 26.96 19.34
C ARG A 297 15.40 26.02 20.47
N GLN A 298 16.15 25.97 21.57
CA GLN A 298 15.79 25.14 22.73
C GLN A 298 14.44 25.55 23.31
N ARG A 299 14.13 26.85 23.39
CA ARG A 299 12.82 27.35 23.84
C ARG A 299 11.69 26.90 22.92
N ASN A 300 11.87 27.05 21.60
CA ASN A 300 10.89 26.64 20.59
C ASN A 300 10.66 25.13 20.59
N ASP A 301 11.72 24.35 20.80
CA ASP A 301 11.66 22.89 20.83
C ASP A 301 11.21 22.33 22.19
N SER A 302 10.95 23.19 23.17
CA SER A 302 10.61 22.79 24.55
C SER A 302 11.73 21.99 25.24
N MET A 303 12.99 22.29 24.88
CA MET A 303 14.24 21.70 25.38
C MET A 303 14.89 22.59 26.45
N CYS A 304 14.05 23.11 27.35
CA CYS A 304 14.43 23.85 28.54
C CYS A 304 13.26 23.84 29.54
N TRP A 305 13.53 24.22 30.78
CA TRP A 305 12.55 24.24 31.87
C TRP A 305 12.50 25.59 32.58
N LYS A 306 11.33 26.00 33.05
CA LYS A 306 11.12 27.14 33.95
C LYS A 306 10.91 26.68 35.38
N GLU A 307 10.19 25.58 35.57
CA GLU A 307 9.98 24.96 36.87
C GLU A 307 10.74 23.62 36.96
N ASP A 308 11.31 23.36 38.13
CA ASP A 308 12.10 22.14 38.41
C ASP A 308 11.31 20.84 38.14
N SER A 309 9.98 20.89 38.29
CA SER A 309 9.04 19.76 38.15
C SER A 309 8.59 19.49 36.71
N GLU A 310 9.00 20.30 35.73
CA GLU A 310 8.58 20.11 34.34
C GLU A 310 9.06 18.76 33.79
N LEU A 311 8.11 17.90 33.45
CA LEU A 311 8.38 16.63 32.77
C LEU A 311 8.92 16.87 31.36
N TYR A 312 9.81 15.99 30.92
CA TYR A 312 10.24 15.99 29.54
C TYR A 312 9.05 15.75 28.61
N ASN A 313 8.97 16.55 27.54
CA ASN A 313 7.83 16.56 26.61
C ASN A 313 6.47 16.68 27.32
N ASP A 314 6.41 17.36 28.46
CA ASP A 314 5.17 17.54 29.23
C ASP A 314 4.52 16.20 29.66
N GLY A 315 5.32 15.13 29.78
CA GLY A 315 4.85 13.77 30.08
C GLY A 315 4.16 13.06 28.90
N MET A 316 4.17 13.66 27.71
CA MET A 316 3.54 13.10 26.51
C MET A 316 4.48 12.13 25.79
N ALA A 317 3.89 11.19 25.03
CA ALA A 317 4.62 10.25 24.19
C ALA A 317 5.59 10.95 23.21
N PHE A 318 6.81 10.42 23.09
CA PHE A 318 7.79 10.83 22.09
C PHE A 318 8.65 9.65 21.63
N LYS A 319 9.35 9.87 20.51
CA LYS A 319 10.48 9.06 20.08
C LYS A 319 11.71 9.95 19.90
N LEU A 320 12.87 9.44 20.28
CA LEU A 320 14.14 10.15 20.24
C LEU A 320 15.18 9.35 19.46
N THR A 321 15.64 9.89 18.35
CA THR A 321 16.59 9.21 17.44
C THR A 321 18.01 9.76 17.56
N CYS A 322 19.01 8.89 17.43
CA CYS A 322 20.43 9.22 17.34
C CYS A 322 21.02 8.45 16.15
N ARG A 323 21.67 9.16 15.23
CA ARG A 323 22.13 8.63 13.93
C ARG A 323 23.18 9.54 13.29
N ASP A 324 24.08 8.95 12.50
CA ASP A 324 25.06 9.66 11.68
C ASP A 324 25.24 9.03 10.28
N ALA A 325 26.27 9.43 9.54
CA ALA A 325 26.56 8.90 8.20
C ALA A 325 27.19 7.49 8.19
N SER A 326 27.48 6.88 9.35
CA SER A 326 28.09 5.55 9.43
C SER A 326 27.12 4.40 9.16
N GLY A 327 25.82 4.70 9.07
CA GLY A 327 24.77 3.73 8.78
C GLY A 327 24.15 3.08 10.02
N VAL A 328 24.30 3.67 11.21
CA VAL A 328 23.65 3.20 12.45
C VAL A 328 22.65 4.23 12.96
N VAL A 329 21.44 3.75 13.31
CA VAL A 329 20.36 4.54 13.91
C VAL A 329 19.83 3.86 15.16
N VAL A 330 19.74 4.62 16.27
CA VAL A 330 19.20 4.17 17.55
C VAL A 330 18.01 5.03 17.94
N THR A 331 16.88 4.40 18.28
CA THR A 331 15.66 5.10 18.66
C THR A 331 15.12 4.63 20.00
N LEU A 332 14.84 5.58 20.89
CA LEU A 332 14.11 5.37 22.13
C LEU A 332 12.64 5.75 21.92
N ILE A 333 11.69 4.92 22.35
CA ILE A 333 10.25 5.21 22.25
C ILE A 333 9.65 5.27 23.66
N ALA A 334 9.15 6.43 24.05
CA ALA A 334 8.53 6.70 25.34
C ALA A 334 7.00 6.51 25.29
N ASP A 335 6.56 5.37 24.74
CA ASP A 335 5.18 4.91 24.70
C ASP A 335 5.14 3.44 24.26
N ASN A 336 4.01 2.76 24.44
CA ASN A 336 3.84 1.36 24.03
C ASN A 336 2.72 1.14 22.99
N TYR A 337 2.10 2.18 22.44
CA TYR A 337 1.15 1.98 21.34
C TYR A 337 1.85 1.40 20.10
N TYR A 338 1.34 0.28 19.60
CA TYR A 338 1.92 -0.52 18.51
C TYR A 338 2.26 0.28 17.25
N GLY A 339 1.48 1.31 16.93
CA GLY A 339 1.72 2.14 15.75
C GLY A 339 3.06 2.89 15.78
N TYR A 340 3.64 3.18 16.95
CA TYR A 340 5.00 3.74 17.02
C TYR A 340 6.05 2.71 16.59
N CYS A 341 5.88 1.44 16.97
CA CYS A 341 6.82 0.36 16.63
C CYS A 341 6.87 0.14 15.11
N LYS A 342 5.71 -0.02 14.46
CA LYS A 342 5.62 -0.16 12.98
C LYS A 342 6.26 1.04 12.27
N LYS A 343 5.93 2.26 12.71
CA LYS A 343 6.40 3.48 12.04
C LYS A 343 7.86 3.81 12.34
N GLU A 344 8.45 3.24 13.38
CA GLU A 344 9.89 3.37 13.62
C GLU A 344 10.69 2.46 12.70
N VAL A 345 10.23 1.22 12.44
CA VAL A 345 10.85 0.39 11.40
C VAL A 345 10.79 1.09 10.04
N LYS A 346 9.65 1.73 9.70
CA LYS A 346 9.54 2.62 8.52
C LYS A 346 10.61 3.71 8.49
N THR A 347 10.81 4.41 9.61
CA THR A 347 11.84 5.46 9.73
C THR A 347 13.25 4.93 9.49
N GLN A 348 13.57 3.75 10.02
CA GLN A 348 14.89 3.16 9.85
C GLN A 348 15.12 2.62 8.43
N ILE A 349 14.08 2.07 7.76
CA ILE A 349 14.12 1.73 6.33
C ILE A 349 14.39 3.01 5.52
N SER A 350 13.67 4.11 5.80
CA SER A 350 13.89 5.39 5.13
C SER A 350 15.29 5.94 5.33
N TYR A 351 15.85 5.79 6.54
CA TYR A 351 17.25 6.12 6.81
C TYR A 351 18.19 5.28 5.94
N ALA A 352 18.04 3.95 5.94
CA ALA A 352 18.87 3.07 5.13
C ALA A 352 18.77 3.35 3.63
N ALA A 353 17.57 3.59 3.10
CA ALA A 353 17.35 3.92 1.68
C ALA A 353 18.11 5.20 1.26
N ASN A 354 18.03 6.25 2.07
CA ASN A 354 18.71 7.53 1.81
C ASN A 354 20.24 7.42 1.79
N LEU A 355 20.82 6.59 2.66
CA LEU A 355 22.26 6.39 2.72
C LEU A 355 22.76 5.42 1.65
N TYR A 356 21.98 4.38 1.36
CA TYR A 356 22.26 3.38 0.32
C TYR A 356 22.23 4.01 -1.07
N GLY A 357 21.20 4.81 -1.39
CA GLY A 357 20.99 5.39 -2.72
C GLY A 357 20.37 4.40 -3.71
N ASP A 358 19.97 4.91 -4.88
CA ASP A 358 19.18 4.18 -5.91
C ASP A 358 17.79 3.68 -5.48
N THR A 359 17.47 3.77 -4.19
CA THR A 359 16.27 3.24 -3.56
C THR A 359 15.49 4.31 -2.84
N GLU A 360 14.17 4.15 -2.76
CA GLU A 360 13.30 5.02 -1.98
C GLU A 360 12.51 4.19 -0.95
N GLU A 361 12.26 4.79 0.21
CA GLU A 361 11.21 4.33 1.12
C GLU A 361 9.99 5.22 0.91
N GLU A 362 8.82 4.62 0.70
CA GLU A 362 7.63 5.35 0.31
C GLU A 362 6.45 5.05 1.22
N HIS A 363 5.68 6.10 1.52
CA HIS A 363 4.37 5.97 2.14
C HIS A 363 3.31 5.86 1.03
N ALA A 364 3.18 4.66 0.47
CA ALA A 364 2.40 4.41 -0.73
C ALA A 364 1.52 3.16 -0.63
N GLY A 365 0.39 3.21 -1.33
CA GLY A 365 -0.45 2.05 -1.62
C GLY A 365 -0.37 1.70 -3.10
N GLY A 366 -0.75 0.47 -3.48
CA GLY A 366 -0.58 0.06 -4.87
C GLY A 366 -1.21 -1.29 -5.19
N CYS A 367 -1.54 -1.46 -6.47
CA CYS A 367 -2.00 -2.74 -7.00
C CYS A 367 -1.67 -2.88 -8.48
N ILE A 368 -1.58 -4.12 -8.95
CA ILE A 368 -1.71 -4.45 -10.36
C ILE A 368 -3.18 -4.71 -10.65
N ALA A 369 -3.77 -3.88 -11.51
CA ALA A 369 -5.16 -3.98 -11.94
C ALA A 369 -5.25 -4.58 -13.35
N TYR A 370 -5.87 -5.75 -13.46
CA TYR A 370 -6.16 -6.43 -14.73
C TYR A 370 -7.57 -6.07 -15.18
N THR A 371 -7.72 -5.59 -16.42
CA THR A 371 -9.05 -5.25 -16.93
C THR A 371 -9.90 -6.51 -17.02
N SER A 372 -11.11 -6.45 -16.47
CA SER A 372 -12.07 -7.55 -16.51
C SER A 372 -13.37 -7.15 -17.23
N TRP A 373 -14.07 -8.15 -17.78
CA TRP A 373 -15.34 -8.03 -18.49
C TRP A 373 -16.32 -9.14 -18.13
N ASN A 374 -17.60 -8.78 -18.09
CA ASN A 374 -18.68 -9.75 -18.16
C ASN A 374 -18.86 -10.19 -19.62
N LEU A 375 -18.40 -11.38 -19.96
CA LEU A 375 -18.45 -11.93 -21.31
C LEU A 375 -19.85 -12.46 -21.68
N GLY A 376 -20.74 -12.65 -20.70
CA GLY A 376 -22.07 -13.20 -20.90
C GLY A 376 -22.07 -14.73 -20.89
N ASP A 377 -22.83 -15.34 -21.79
CA ASP A 377 -23.02 -16.79 -21.85
C ASP A 377 -22.05 -17.50 -22.79
N GLU A 378 -21.35 -16.77 -23.66
CA GLU A 378 -20.42 -17.37 -24.63
C GLU A 378 -19.22 -16.47 -24.95
N PHE A 379 -18.05 -17.07 -25.12
CA PHE A 379 -16.84 -16.37 -25.57
C PHE A 379 -15.94 -17.27 -26.42
N LYS A 380 -15.45 -16.74 -27.55
CA LYS A 380 -14.46 -17.41 -28.40
C LYS A 380 -13.09 -16.75 -28.27
N VAL A 381 -12.09 -17.55 -27.90
CA VAL A 381 -10.68 -17.16 -27.80
C VAL A 381 -10.11 -16.92 -29.20
N ASN A 382 -9.16 -15.99 -29.30
CA ASN A 382 -8.38 -15.77 -30.52
C ASN A 382 -6.96 -15.31 -30.17
N SER A 383 -6.13 -16.21 -29.65
CA SER A 383 -4.77 -15.85 -29.21
C SER A 383 -3.85 -15.46 -30.37
N GLN A 384 -4.06 -16.05 -31.55
CA GLN A 384 -3.33 -15.73 -32.78
C GLN A 384 -3.36 -14.24 -33.13
N LYS A 385 -4.51 -13.57 -32.96
CA LYS A 385 -4.63 -12.14 -33.20
C LYS A 385 -3.80 -11.26 -32.24
N TYR A 386 -3.60 -11.70 -31.00
CA TYR A 386 -3.01 -10.85 -29.95
C TYR A 386 -1.49 -11.05 -29.81
N ASN A 387 -1.02 -12.29 -29.78
CA ASN A 387 0.42 -12.57 -29.66
C ASN A 387 0.92 -13.64 -30.65
N GLY A 388 0.05 -14.21 -31.50
CA GLY A 388 0.44 -15.23 -32.48
C GLY A 388 0.75 -16.60 -31.89
N ARG A 389 0.47 -16.84 -30.59
CA ARG A 389 0.78 -18.12 -29.93
C ARG A 389 -0.37 -19.13 -30.01
N THR A 390 0.01 -20.40 -30.04
CA THR A 390 -0.83 -21.60 -29.94
C THR A 390 -0.58 -22.31 -28.61
N ILE A 391 -1.43 -23.27 -28.26
CA ILE A 391 -1.20 -24.15 -27.12
C ILE A 391 0.07 -25.00 -27.28
N ASP A 392 0.45 -25.35 -28.51
CA ASP A 392 1.66 -26.14 -28.79
C ASP A 392 2.93 -25.32 -28.49
N ASP A 393 2.91 -24.02 -28.75
CA ASP A 393 4.00 -23.12 -28.36
C ASP A 393 4.14 -23.06 -26.83
N VAL A 394 3.02 -23.08 -26.10
CA VAL A 394 3.04 -23.12 -24.62
C VAL A 394 3.53 -24.48 -24.13
N MET A 395 3.14 -25.58 -24.79
CA MET A 395 3.63 -26.92 -24.47
C MET A 395 5.14 -27.03 -24.60
N GLN A 396 5.70 -26.44 -25.65
CA GLN A 396 7.15 -26.41 -25.85
C GLN A 396 7.89 -25.64 -24.74
N ASP A 397 7.35 -24.51 -24.30
CA ASP A 397 8.03 -23.64 -23.32
C ASP A 397 7.78 -24.05 -21.85
N TYR A 398 6.64 -24.67 -21.54
CA TYR A 398 6.13 -24.85 -20.18
C TYR A 398 5.81 -26.32 -19.80
N GLY A 399 6.24 -27.32 -20.58
CA GLY A 399 5.97 -28.74 -20.31
C GLY A 399 6.42 -29.25 -18.93
N ASP A 400 7.40 -28.60 -18.31
CA ASP A 400 7.86 -28.94 -16.95
C ASP A 400 6.88 -28.46 -15.87
N LEU A 401 6.14 -27.38 -16.12
CA LEU A 401 5.22 -26.75 -15.16
C LEU A 401 3.76 -27.17 -15.37
N ILE A 402 3.42 -27.61 -16.58
CA ILE A 402 2.06 -27.90 -17.01
C ILE A 402 1.97 -29.36 -17.46
N ASP A 403 0.97 -30.08 -16.97
CA ASP A 403 0.63 -31.43 -17.42
C ASP A 403 -0.28 -31.37 -18.64
N PHE A 404 0.30 -31.51 -19.83
CA PHE A 404 -0.41 -31.45 -21.11
C PHE A 404 -1.08 -32.76 -21.46
N GLN A 405 -2.36 -32.67 -21.82
CA GLN A 405 -3.21 -33.79 -22.19
C GLN A 405 -3.25 -33.98 -23.71
N PRO A 406 -3.40 -35.23 -24.21
CA PRO A 406 -3.44 -35.52 -25.65
C PRO A 406 -4.54 -34.76 -26.42
N GLU A 407 -5.63 -34.39 -25.74
CA GLU A 407 -6.74 -33.63 -26.30
C GLU A 407 -6.37 -32.17 -26.61
N GLY A 408 -5.19 -31.70 -26.19
CA GLY A 408 -4.66 -30.39 -26.52
C GLY A 408 -4.96 -29.30 -25.49
N TYR A 409 -5.00 -29.64 -24.21
CA TYR A 409 -5.09 -28.69 -23.10
C TYR A 409 -4.05 -29.03 -22.02
N GLY A 410 -3.81 -28.13 -21.09
CA GLY A 410 -2.88 -28.33 -19.98
C GLY A 410 -3.55 -28.14 -18.62
N ILE A 411 -3.03 -28.82 -17.59
CA ILE A 411 -3.38 -28.60 -16.18
C ILE A 411 -2.12 -28.18 -15.46
N ASP A 412 -2.20 -27.10 -14.69
CA ASP A 412 -1.05 -26.64 -13.92
C ASP A 412 -0.66 -27.65 -12.84
N LYS A 413 0.64 -27.99 -12.74
CA LYS A 413 1.11 -28.98 -11.76
C LYS A 413 1.10 -28.44 -10.33
N LYS A 414 1.26 -27.12 -10.16
CA LYS A 414 1.28 -26.47 -8.83
C LYS A 414 -0.12 -26.08 -8.37
N HIS A 415 -0.95 -25.62 -9.30
CA HIS A 415 -2.31 -25.15 -9.04
C HIS A 415 -3.32 -25.88 -9.92
N PRO A 416 -3.80 -27.08 -9.53
CA PRO A 416 -4.74 -27.88 -10.34
C PRO A 416 -6.05 -27.16 -10.70
N GLU A 417 -6.33 -26.00 -10.10
CA GLU A 417 -7.41 -25.08 -10.43
C GLU A 417 -7.20 -24.31 -11.74
N VAL A 418 -5.99 -24.31 -12.28
CA VAL A 418 -5.57 -23.57 -13.47
C VAL A 418 -5.42 -24.51 -14.66
N PHE A 419 -6.17 -24.22 -15.72
CA PHE A 419 -6.19 -24.95 -16.97
C PHE A 419 -5.68 -24.06 -18.10
N TYR A 420 -4.93 -24.64 -19.02
CA TYR A 420 -4.45 -23.98 -20.23
C TYR A 420 -5.23 -24.51 -21.43
N ILE A 421 -5.93 -23.63 -22.14
CA ILE A 421 -6.86 -24.00 -23.22
C ILE A 421 -6.32 -23.57 -24.59
N PRO A 422 -6.77 -24.16 -25.71
CA PRO A 422 -6.35 -23.76 -27.06
C PRO A 422 -6.65 -22.31 -27.46
N GLU A 423 -5.88 -21.81 -28.41
CA GLU A 423 -5.91 -20.47 -28.98
C GLU A 423 -7.23 -20.06 -29.64
N ASP A 424 -8.10 -21.02 -29.96
CA ASP A 424 -9.39 -20.83 -30.63
C ASP A 424 -10.59 -21.42 -29.85
N ALA A 425 -10.36 -21.82 -28.59
CA ALA A 425 -11.35 -22.44 -27.74
C ALA A 425 -12.59 -21.55 -27.53
N ARG A 426 -13.75 -22.20 -27.41
CA ARG A 426 -15.05 -21.56 -27.20
C ARG A 426 -15.63 -21.96 -25.86
N ALA A 427 -15.71 -21.02 -24.93
CA ALA A 427 -16.38 -21.20 -23.64
C ALA A 427 -17.88 -20.89 -23.78
N THR A 428 -18.73 -21.77 -23.25
CA THR A 428 -20.19 -21.60 -23.27
C THR A 428 -20.82 -22.00 -21.94
N MET A 429 -21.72 -21.15 -21.44
CA MET A 429 -22.57 -21.39 -20.26
C MET A 429 -23.76 -22.29 -20.59
N LEU A 430 -24.22 -22.29 -21.85
CA LEU A 430 -25.38 -23.08 -22.28
C LEU A 430 -25.11 -24.58 -22.15
N ASP A 431 -23.98 -25.03 -22.70
CA ASP A 431 -23.53 -26.42 -22.58
C ASP A 431 -22.59 -26.64 -21.39
N GLN A 432 -22.33 -25.58 -20.61
CA GLN A 432 -21.41 -25.56 -19.46
C GLN A 432 -20.04 -26.20 -19.74
N CYS A 433 -19.40 -25.82 -20.85
CA CYS A 433 -18.10 -26.37 -21.22
C CYS A 433 -17.28 -25.42 -22.10
N ILE A 434 -16.01 -25.75 -22.27
CA ILE A 434 -15.07 -25.12 -23.20
C ILE A 434 -14.77 -26.12 -24.30
N LYS A 435 -15.05 -25.79 -25.56
CA LYS A 435 -14.89 -26.69 -26.70
C LYS A 435 -13.89 -26.16 -27.72
N TRP A 436 -13.16 -27.06 -28.38
CA TRP A 436 -12.24 -26.74 -29.48
C TRP A 436 -12.15 -27.93 -30.45
N THR A 437 -11.46 -27.73 -31.58
CA THR A 437 -11.19 -28.80 -32.55
C THR A 437 -9.69 -29.02 -32.67
N ARG A 438 -9.24 -30.27 -32.56
CA ARG A 438 -7.84 -30.67 -32.77
C ARG A 438 -7.81 -31.94 -33.60
N ASP A 439 -6.94 -32.02 -34.61
CA ASP A 439 -6.84 -33.16 -35.54
C ASP A 439 -8.18 -33.61 -36.15
N GLY A 440 -9.05 -32.64 -36.45
CA GLY A 440 -10.40 -32.89 -37.00
C GLY A 440 -11.41 -33.49 -36.01
N LYS A 441 -11.03 -33.66 -34.74
CA LYS A 441 -11.92 -34.12 -33.65
C LYS A 441 -12.31 -32.97 -32.74
N GLN A 442 -13.56 -32.97 -32.31
CA GLN A 442 -14.04 -32.01 -31.31
C GLN A 442 -13.73 -32.51 -29.91
N HIS A 443 -13.14 -31.65 -29.10
CA HIS A 443 -12.82 -31.90 -27.69
C HIS A 443 -13.55 -30.89 -26.80
N SER A 444 -13.72 -31.23 -25.53
CA SER A 444 -14.39 -30.35 -24.56
C SER A 444 -13.91 -30.55 -23.12
N LEU A 445 -13.90 -29.48 -22.35
CA LEU A 445 -13.70 -29.47 -20.90
C LEU A 445 -14.93 -28.95 -20.17
N PRO A 446 -15.33 -29.55 -19.03
CA PRO A 446 -16.36 -28.97 -18.18
C PRO A 446 -15.97 -27.56 -17.71
N LEU A 447 -16.93 -26.62 -17.74
CA LEU A 447 -16.74 -25.28 -17.21
C LEU A 447 -17.21 -25.25 -15.74
N LEU A 448 -16.23 -25.19 -14.83
CA LEU A 448 -16.45 -25.29 -13.38
C LEU A 448 -16.17 -23.96 -12.64
N PRO A 449 -16.88 -23.70 -11.52
CA PRO A 449 -16.58 -22.58 -10.63
C PRO A 449 -15.22 -22.77 -9.93
N ASN A 450 -14.62 -21.67 -9.47
CA ASN A 450 -13.33 -21.66 -8.77
C ASN A 450 -12.16 -22.25 -9.60
N ARG A 451 -12.27 -22.20 -10.93
CA ARG A 451 -11.21 -22.60 -11.87
C ARG A 451 -10.86 -21.42 -12.79
N TYR A 452 -9.61 -21.38 -13.22
CA TYR A 452 -9.11 -20.42 -14.21
C TYR A 452 -8.75 -21.15 -15.50
N TYR A 453 -9.16 -20.61 -16.63
CA TYR A 453 -8.82 -21.12 -17.96
C TYR A 453 -8.01 -20.05 -18.69
N ILE A 454 -6.74 -20.32 -18.96
CA ILE A 454 -5.79 -19.38 -19.53
C ILE A 454 -5.51 -19.76 -20.98
N ALA A 455 -5.73 -18.84 -21.90
CA ALA A 455 -5.40 -19.02 -23.31
C ALA A 455 -3.90 -18.75 -23.58
N PRO A 456 -3.32 -19.15 -24.73
CA PRO A 456 -1.92 -18.88 -25.08
C PRO A 456 -1.57 -17.38 -25.18
N SER A 457 -2.57 -16.52 -25.34
CA SER A 457 -2.43 -15.07 -25.23
C SER A 457 -2.33 -14.55 -23.79
N GLY A 458 -2.40 -15.43 -22.79
CA GLY A 458 -2.48 -15.10 -21.37
C GLY A 458 -3.85 -14.58 -20.91
N TYR A 459 -4.84 -14.53 -21.80
CA TYR A 459 -6.21 -14.11 -21.47
C TYR A 459 -6.86 -15.14 -20.56
N LYS A 460 -7.51 -14.66 -19.49
CA LYS A 460 -8.04 -15.50 -18.41
C LYS A 460 -9.56 -15.55 -18.50
N ILE A 461 -10.12 -16.75 -18.41
CA ILE A 461 -11.56 -17.00 -18.38
C ILE A 461 -11.91 -17.71 -17.07
N ARG A 462 -13.04 -17.35 -16.45
CA ARG A 462 -13.59 -18.05 -15.28
C ARG A 462 -15.12 -18.02 -15.27
N MET A 463 -15.74 -18.91 -14.49
CA MET A 463 -17.18 -18.94 -14.29
C MET A 463 -17.53 -18.34 -12.94
N GLU A 464 -18.42 -17.34 -12.91
CA GLU A 464 -18.87 -16.68 -11.69
C GLU A 464 -20.39 -16.67 -11.55
N LYS A 465 -20.88 -16.82 -10.30
CA LYS A 465 -22.29 -16.65 -9.98
C LYS A 465 -22.60 -15.16 -9.82
N HIS A 466 -23.71 -14.70 -10.39
CA HIS A 466 -24.18 -13.35 -10.16
C HIS A 466 -24.59 -13.19 -8.68
N PRO A 467 -24.10 -12.17 -7.96
CA PRO A 467 -24.33 -12.06 -6.51
C PRO A 467 -25.80 -11.76 -6.15
N ALA A 468 -26.54 -11.12 -7.05
CA ALA A 468 -27.94 -10.74 -6.83
C ALA A 468 -28.94 -11.38 -7.82
N ALA A 469 -28.51 -12.40 -8.58
CA ALA A 469 -29.39 -13.08 -9.54
C ALA A 469 -29.09 -14.58 -9.56
N PRO A 470 -30.06 -15.46 -9.84
CA PRO A 470 -29.83 -16.90 -9.90
C PRO A 470 -29.02 -17.35 -11.14
N SER A 471 -28.42 -16.41 -11.89
CA SER A 471 -27.66 -16.68 -13.10
C SER A 471 -26.15 -16.78 -12.88
N TRP A 472 -25.49 -17.51 -13.77
CA TRP A 472 -24.02 -17.56 -13.89
C TRP A 472 -23.55 -16.81 -15.13
N ARG A 473 -22.27 -16.44 -15.18
CA ARG A 473 -21.67 -15.68 -16.28
C ARG A 473 -20.20 -16.04 -16.49
N LEU A 474 -19.71 -15.79 -17.70
CA LEU A 474 -18.28 -15.83 -18.03
C LEU A 474 -17.57 -14.53 -17.62
N VAL A 475 -16.58 -14.73 -16.75
CA VAL A 475 -15.45 -13.92 -16.32
C VAL A 475 -14.31 -13.75 -17.33
N GLY A 476 -14.08 -12.62 -18.00
CA GLY A 476 -12.88 -12.46 -18.85
C GLY A 476 -11.90 -11.42 -18.30
N SER A 477 -10.59 -11.71 -18.24
CA SER A 477 -9.58 -10.75 -17.78
C SER A 477 -8.33 -10.71 -18.67
N THR A 478 -7.74 -9.51 -18.84
CA THR A 478 -6.54 -9.32 -19.67
C THR A 478 -5.35 -10.09 -19.16
N ALA A 479 -4.45 -10.44 -20.09
CA ALA A 479 -3.18 -11.06 -19.76
C ALA A 479 -2.30 -10.15 -18.90
N GLU A 480 -2.14 -8.91 -19.36
CA GLU A 480 -1.34 -7.87 -18.72
C GLU A 480 -2.23 -6.87 -17.97
N GLY A 481 -1.81 -6.51 -16.76
CA GLY A 481 -2.41 -5.49 -15.92
C GLY A 481 -1.51 -4.27 -15.83
N ILE A 482 -2.05 -3.18 -15.31
CA ILE A 482 -1.27 -1.97 -15.00
C ILE A 482 -0.95 -1.95 -13.51
N PHE A 483 0.30 -1.65 -13.17
CA PHE A 483 0.65 -1.31 -11.80
C PHE A 483 0.25 0.15 -11.53
N CYS A 484 -0.84 0.34 -10.80
CA CYS A 484 -1.27 1.62 -10.24
C CYS A 484 -0.62 1.83 -8.85
N HIS A 485 0.20 2.87 -8.73
CA HIS A 485 0.94 3.26 -7.52
C HIS A 485 0.38 4.58 -6.97
N LYS A 486 0.17 4.68 -5.65
CA LYS A 486 -0.46 5.82 -4.97
C LYS A 486 0.42 6.31 -3.81
N PRO A 487 1.48 7.08 -4.10
CA PRO A 487 2.38 7.64 -3.10
C PRO A 487 1.82 8.94 -2.53
N CYS A 488 2.55 9.51 -1.55
CA CYS A 488 2.40 10.89 -1.07
C CYS A 488 0.95 11.28 -0.74
N THR A 489 0.18 10.33 -0.23
CA THR A 489 -1.26 10.46 -0.01
C THR A 489 -1.53 10.67 1.48
N VAL A 490 -1.98 11.88 1.83
CA VAL A 490 -2.29 12.26 3.21
C VAL A 490 -3.36 11.36 3.82
N SER A 491 -3.41 11.30 5.15
CA SER A 491 -4.42 10.51 5.86
C SER A 491 -5.84 10.94 5.46
N GLY A 492 -6.62 10.02 4.90
CA GLY A 492 -7.96 10.26 4.35
C GLY A 492 -7.99 10.60 2.86
N GLY A 493 -6.84 10.60 2.16
CA GLY A 493 -6.74 10.71 0.70
C GLY A 493 -6.96 9.38 -0.04
N GLY A 494 -7.27 8.31 0.69
CA GLY A 494 -7.64 7.01 0.11
C GLY A 494 -6.47 6.22 -0.47
N LYS A 495 -5.34 6.15 0.26
CA LYS A 495 -4.14 5.39 -0.14
C LYS A 495 -4.44 3.91 -0.37
N SER A 496 -4.98 3.21 0.64
CA SER A 496 -5.29 1.77 0.55
C SER A 496 -6.46 1.43 -0.39
N GLU A 497 -7.33 2.41 -0.68
CA GLU A 497 -8.49 2.27 -1.57
C GLU A 497 -8.10 1.84 -2.99
N ILE A 498 -6.87 2.15 -3.43
CA ILE A 498 -6.37 1.74 -4.75
C ILE A 498 -6.46 0.22 -4.94
N SER A 499 -6.19 -0.55 -3.88
CA SER A 499 -6.13 -2.01 -3.88
C SER A 499 -7.43 -2.69 -3.43
N LYS A 500 -8.40 -1.93 -2.89
CA LYS A 500 -9.69 -2.50 -2.48
C LYS A 500 -10.53 -2.94 -3.68
N SER A 501 -11.35 -3.95 -3.45
CA SER A 501 -12.28 -4.49 -4.45
C SER A 501 -13.45 -3.53 -4.68
N LEU A 502 -13.74 -3.20 -5.94
CA LEU A 502 -14.95 -2.44 -6.28
C LEU A 502 -16.22 -3.30 -6.15
N THR A 503 -16.09 -4.63 -6.17
CA THR A 503 -17.23 -5.57 -6.08
C THR A 503 -18.06 -5.33 -4.81
N ASP A 504 -17.43 -5.02 -3.69
CA ASP A 504 -18.11 -4.79 -2.40
C ASP A 504 -18.95 -3.51 -2.39
N TYR A 505 -18.64 -2.56 -3.28
CA TYR A 505 -19.33 -1.26 -3.41
C TYR A 505 -20.32 -1.25 -4.58
N THR A 506 -20.48 -2.38 -5.27
CA THR A 506 -21.36 -2.52 -6.42
C THR A 506 -22.78 -2.85 -5.98
N LEU A 507 -23.75 -2.11 -6.52
CA LEU A 507 -25.18 -2.27 -6.25
C LEU A 507 -25.86 -3.01 -7.40
N TYR A 508 -26.88 -3.81 -7.09
CA TYR A 508 -27.66 -4.57 -8.06
C TYR A 508 -29.13 -4.20 -7.95
N GLY A 509 -29.78 -3.96 -9.09
CA GLY A 509 -31.18 -3.54 -9.14
C GLY A 509 -31.81 -3.77 -10.51
N PRO A 510 -33.12 -3.54 -10.67
CA PRO A 510 -33.81 -3.75 -11.94
C PRO A 510 -33.43 -2.70 -12.98
N ILE A 511 -33.58 -3.06 -14.25
CA ILE A 511 -33.58 -2.09 -15.35
C ILE A 511 -35.00 -1.55 -15.50
N PHE A 512 -35.17 -0.25 -15.26
CA PHE A 512 -36.48 0.37 -15.22
C PHE A 512 -37.04 0.66 -16.61
N VAL A 513 -38.36 0.47 -16.76
CA VAL A 513 -39.18 0.98 -17.86
C VAL A 513 -40.32 1.82 -17.32
N SER A 514 -40.72 2.85 -18.06
CA SER A 514 -41.88 3.68 -17.70
C SER A 514 -43.16 3.10 -18.29
N ASP A 515 -43.17 2.83 -19.59
CA ASP A 515 -44.30 2.29 -20.35
C ASP A 515 -43.69 1.45 -21.47
N ILE A 516 -43.76 0.12 -21.34
CA ILE A 516 -42.98 -0.80 -22.18
C ILE A 516 -43.24 -0.60 -23.68
N GLU A 517 -44.48 -0.36 -24.10
CA GLU A 517 -44.80 -0.19 -25.53
C GLU A 517 -44.20 1.12 -26.06
N LYS A 518 -44.44 2.24 -25.36
CA LYS A 518 -43.91 3.55 -25.77
C LYS A 518 -42.39 3.62 -25.69
N ASP A 519 -41.81 2.93 -24.71
CA ASP A 519 -40.37 2.90 -24.52
C ASP A 519 -39.72 2.06 -25.64
N LEU A 520 -40.30 0.91 -26.01
CA LEU A 520 -39.82 0.09 -27.14
C LEU A 520 -39.98 0.80 -28.48
N ASP A 521 -41.02 1.62 -28.67
CA ASP A 521 -41.19 2.45 -29.88
C ASP A 521 -40.04 3.46 -30.03
N GLN A 522 -39.67 4.15 -28.94
CA GLN A 522 -38.52 5.07 -28.95
C GLN A 522 -37.20 4.34 -29.20
N VAL A 523 -37.04 3.11 -28.68
CA VAL A 523 -35.85 2.29 -28.95
C VAL A 523 -35.76 1.93 -30.43
N GLU A 524 -36.89 1.55 -31.06
CA GLU A 524 -36.94 1.24 -32.50
C GLU A 524 -36.54 2.47 -33.34
N GLU A 525 -37.03 3.67 -33.01
CA GLU A 525 -36.63 4.92 -33.68
C GLU A 525 -35.11 5.12 -33.63
N ILE A 526 -34.47 4.82 -32.49
CA ILE A 526 -33.01 4.92 -32.32
C ILE A 526 -32.29 3.88 -33.19
N PHE A 527 -32.80 2.64 -33.28
CA PHE A 527 -32.17 1.59 -34.08
C PHE A 527 -32.26 1.86 -35.59
N GLN A 528 -33.36 2.46 -36.05
CA GLN A 528 -33.61 2.76 -37.46
C GLN A 528 -33.02 4.10 -37.94
N LYS A 529 -32.62 5.01 -37.04
CA LYS A 529 -32.10 6.34 -37.40
C LYS A 529 -30.85 6.28 -38.29
N ASP A 530 -30.79 7.15 -39.31
CA ASP A 530 -29.57 7.37 -40.08
C ASP A 530 -28.58 8.28 -39.33
N TYR A 531 -27.44 7.71 -38.94
CA TYR A 531 -26.38 8.40 -38.22
C TYR A 531 -25.32 9.06 -39.11
N SER A 532 -25.41 8.95 -40.44
CA SER A 532 -24.41 9.50 -41.38
C SER A 532 -24.30 11.03 -41.31
N LYS A 533 -25.40 11.71 -40.96
CA LYS A 533 -25.52 13.17 -40.92
C LYS A 533 -25.12 13.83 -39.59
N ARG A 534 -24.70 13.04 -38.59
CA ARG A 534 -24.46 13.54 -37.23
C ARG A 534 -23.26 14.48 -37.06
N TRP A 535 -22.30 14.46 -37.98
CA TRP A 535 -21.04 15.21 -37.84
C TRP A 535 -21.19 16.65 -38.33
N LYS A 536 -20.55 17.59 -37.63
CA LYS A 536 -20.40 18.95 -38.15
C LYS A 536 -19.60 18.94 -39.47
N ALA A 537 -19.90 19.89 -40.34
CA ALA A 537 -19.30 19.96 -41.67
C ALA A 537 -17.77 20.13 -41.62
N ASP A 538 -17.28 20.83 -40.59
CA ASP A 538 -15.88 21.14 -40.30
C ASP A 538 -15.21 20.14 -39.33
N SER A 539 -15.92 19.08 -38.91
CA SER A 539 -15.35 18.08 -38.02
C SER A 539 -14.22 17.31 -38.71
N THR A 540 -13.02 17.39 -38.14
CA THR A 540 -11.83 16.64 -38.59
C THR A 540 -11.94 15.13 -38.38
N LYS A 541 -12.96 14.67 -37.62
CA LYS A 541 -13.21 13.26 -37.31
C LYS A 541 -14.34 12.65 -38.14
N ARG A 542 -14.91 13.41 -39.09
CA ARG A 542 -15.97 12.94 -39.97
C ARG A 542 -15.47 11.81 -40.89
N PRO A 543 -16.06 10.60 -40.83
CA PRO A 543 -15.74 9.53 -41.75
C PRO A 543 -16.24 9.82 -43.17
N ASP A 544 -15.52 9.29 -44.17
CA ASP A 544 -16.03 9.19 -45.53
C ASP A 544 -17.03 8.04 -45.64
N TYR A 545 -18.32 8.37 -45.60
CA TYR A 545 -19.40 7.40 -45.71
C TYR A 545 -19.61 6.85 -47.11
N SER A 546 -19.00 7.46 -48.14
CA SER A 546 -19.02 6.89 -49.50
C SER A 546 -18.06 5.69 -49.60
N ALA A 547 -16.94 5.74 -48.89
CA ALA A 547 -15.99 4.63 -48.79
C ALA A 547 -16.40 3.58 -47.73
N ARG A 548 -17.08 4.00 -46.65
CA ARG A 548 -17.52 3.11 -45.58
C ARG A 548 -18.88 3.52 -45.01
N PRO A 549 -19.98 2.84 -45.38
CA PRO A 549 -21.32 3.14 -44.87
C PRO A 549 -21.39 3.13 -43.34
N SER A 550 -22.29 3.95 -42.78
CA SER A 550 -22.52 3.95 -41.33
C SER A 550 -23.10 2.61 -40.88
N ARG A 551 -22.49 1.96 -39.89
CA ARG A 551 -22.97 0.70 -39.30
C ARG A 551 -24.29 0.92 -38.58
N ALA A 552 -25.30 0.07 -38.81
CA ALA A 552 -26.54 0.03 -38.03
C ALA A 552 -26.26 -0.23 -36.54
N VAL A 553 -27.17 0.16 -35.64
CA VAL A 553 -26.95 0.02 -34.19
C VAL A 553 -26.82 -1.46 -33.79
N LEU A 554 -27.76 -2.30 -34.22
CA LEU A 554 -27.79 -3.73 -33.85
C LEU A 554 -26.79 -4.61 -34.61
N SER A 555 -26.14 -4.10 -35.67
CA SER A 555 -25.12 -4.83 -36.45
C SER A 555 -24.03 -5.46 -35.59
N ALA A 556 -23.69 -6.72 -35.83
CA ALA A 556 -22.61 -7.43 -35.13
C ALA A 556 -21.24 -6.73 -35.29
N ASP A 557 -21.03 -6.00 -36.38
CA ASP A 557 -19.80 -5.21 -36.63
C ASP A 557 -19.73 -3.93 -35.78
N ARG A 558 -20.76 -3.62 -34.99
CA ARG A 558 -20.83 -2.45 -34.12
C ARG A 558 -20.78 -2.87 -32.65
N THR A 559 -19.73 -2.47 -31.94
CA THR A 559 -19.54 -2.79 -30.53
C THR A 559 -20.42 -1.95 -29.61
N LEU A 560 -20.75 -2.46 -28.42
CA LEU A 560 -21.51 -1.72 -27.39
C LEU A 560 -20.88 -0.36 -27.07
N GLY A 561 -19.56 -0.31 -26.83
CA GLY A 561 -18.86 0.95 -26.56
C GLY A 561 -18.98 1.97 -27.70
N SER A 562 -19.06 1.51 -28.96
CA SER A 562 -19.28 2.40 -30.10
C SER A 562 -20.73 2.92 -30.19
N VAL A 563 -21.71 2.17 -29.65
CA VAL A 563 -23.10 2.62 -29.51
C VAL A 563 -23.22 3.62 -28.36
N ILE A 564 -22.56 3.38 -27.22
CA ILE A 564 -22.47 4.36 -26.12
C ILE A 564 -21.87 5.68 -26.64
N LYS A 565 -20.76 5.64 -27.38
CA LYS A 565 -20.17 6.84 -28.00
C LYS A 565 -21.08 7.52 -29.02
N LEU A 566 -21.88 6.76 -29.75
CA LEU A 566 -22.86 7.29 -30.72
C LEU A 566 -23.95 8.11 -30.01
N LEU A 567 -24.42 7.58 -28.88
CA LEU A 567 -25.52 8.14 -28.09
C LEU A 567 -25.05 9.03 -26.94
N THR A 568 -23.78 9.41 -26.93
CA THR A 568 -23.23 10.40 -25.97
C THR A 568 -22.91 11.70 -26.71
N PRO A 569 -23.46 12.85 -26.24
CA PRO A 569 -23.23 14.16 -26.86
C PRO A 569 -21.77 14.49 -27.11
N SER A 570 -21.49 15.24 -28.18
CA SER A 570 -20.12 15.52 -28.66
C SER A 570 -20.04 16.89 -29.32
N ILE A 571 -18.97 17.63 -29.04
CA ILE A 571 -18.69 18.90 -29.74
C ILE A 571 -18.54 18.73 -31.26
N GLU A 572 -18.11 17.54 -31.70
CA GLU A 572 -17.95 17.15 -33.12
C GLU A 572 -19.28 16.86 -33.84
N TYR A 573 -20.38 16.69 -33.08
CA TYR A 573 -21.69 16.43 -33.65
C TYR A 573 -22.44 17.72 -33.91
N THR A 574 -23.36 17.73 -34.88
CA THR A 574 -24.24 18.87 -35.15
C THR A 574 -25.05 19.24 -33.91
N ASP A 575 -25.40 20.52 -33.77
CA ASP A 575 -26.14 20.99 -32.60
C ASP A 575 -27.53 20.32 -32.55
N GLU A 576 -28.21 20.19 -33.71
CA GLU A 576 -29.45 19.42 -33.87
C GLU A 576 -29.32 17.96 -33.37
N TYR A 577 -28.22 17.27 -33.68
CA TYR A 577 -28.04 15.89 -33.23
C TYR A 577 -27.77 15.82 -31.72
N ASN A 578 -27.02 16.77 -31.16
CA ASN A 578 -26.81 16.83 -29.71
C ASN A 578 -28.09 17.18 -28.95
N GLU A 579 -28.93 18.08 -29.48
CA GLU A 579 -30.26 18.39 -28.94
C GLU A 579 -31.15 17.14 -28.94
N TRP A 580 -31.17 16.40 -30.06
CA TRP A 580 -31.87 15.12 -30.14
C TRP A 580 -31.35 14.12 -29.09
N LEU A 581 -30.03 13.96 -28.95
CA LEU A 581 -29.45 13.08 -27.93
C LEU A 581 -29.84 13.47 -26.50
N GLN A 582 -29.90 14.77 -26.20
CA GLN A 582 -30.31 15.27 -24.88
C GLN A 582 -31.79 15.06 -24.60
N ALA A 583 -32.62 14.99 -25.64
CA ALA A 583 -34.05 14.70 -25.51
C ALA A 583 -34.35 13.22 -25.21
N ILE A 584 -33.41 12.29 -25.48
CA ILE A 584 -33.60 10.86 -25.21
C ILE A 584 -33.54 10.61 -23.70
N PRO A 585 -34.60 10.06 -23.09
CA PRO A 585 -34.57 9.71 -21.66
C PRO A 585 -33.49 8.67 -21.34
N HIS A 586 -32.90 8.78 -20.15
CA HIS A 586 -31.85 7.83 -19.74
C HIS A 586 -32.35 6.38 -19.68
N HIS A 587 -33.59 6.10 -19.25
CA HIS A 587 -34.06 4.71 -19.22
C HIS A 587 -34.14 4.09 -20.63
N ILE A 588 -34.48 4.87 -21.66
CA ILE A 588 -34.50 4.43 -23.06
C ILE A 588 -33.09 4.05 -23.54
N THR A 589 -32.09 4.89 -23.28
CA THR A 589 -30.70 4.55 -23.66
C THR A 589 -30.20 3.30 -22.94
N SER A 590 -30.68 3.02 -21.72
CA SER A 590 -30.31 1.83 -20.96
C SER A 590 -30.89 0.59 -21.62
N MET A 591 -32.13 0.71 -22.14
CA MET A 591 -32.78 -0.32 -22.96
C MET A 591 -32.00 -0.55 -24.27
N VAL A 592 -31.64 0.50 -25.00
CA VAL A 592 -30.82 0.39 -26.23
C VAL A 592 -29.53 -0.39 -25.95
N PHE A 593 -28.79 -0.05 -24.88
CA PHE A 593 -27.52 -0.69 -24.55
C PHE A 593 -27.68 -2.16 -24.12
N ILE A 594 -28.69 -2.47 -23.30
CA ILE A 594 -28.93 -3.85 -22.86
C ILE A 594 -29.42 -4.73 -24.02
N ILE A 595 -30.33 -4.22 -24.86
CA ILE A 595 -30.79 -4.92 -26.06
C ILE A 595 -29.60 -5.17 -26.97
N LYS A 596 -28.81 -4.13 -27.27
CA LYS A 596 -27.60 -4.26 -28.09
C LYS A 596 -26.63 -5.33 -27.56
N ARG A 597 -26.50 -5.45 -26.23
CA ARG A 597 -25.62 -6.43 -25.60
C ARG A 597 -26.15 -7.85 -25.72
N LEU A 598 -27.46 -8.03 -25.58
CA LEU A 598 -28.13 -9.32 -25.55
C LEU A 598 -28.55 -9.83 -26.93
N MET A 599 -28.52 -8.97 -27.96
CA MET A 599 -28.83 -9.35 -29.33
C MET A 599 -28.05 -10.60 -29.77
N LEU A 600 -28.79 -11.61 -30.19
CA LEU A 600 -28.26 -12.77 -30.87
C LEU A 600 -28.42 -12.62 -32.39
N PRO A 601 -27.46 -13.09 -33.21
CA PRO A 601 -27.57 -13.02 -34.67
C PRO A 601 -28.88 -13.62 -35.22
N GLU A 602 -29.38 -14.69 -34.61
CA GLU A 602 -30.62 -15.38 -34.97
C GLU A 602 -31.90 -14.59 -34.72
N TRP A 603 -31.87 -13.57 -33.84
CA TRP A 603 -33.05 -12.72 -33.61
C TRP A 603 -33.29 -11.76 -34.79
N GLY A 604 -32.27 -11.48 -35.59
CA GLY A 604 -32.37 -10.60 -36.76
C GLY A 604 -32.95 -9.23 -36.39
N GLU A 605 -34.01 -8.83 -37.08
CA GLU A 605 -34.75 -7.58 -36.82
C GLU A 605 -35.89 -7.75 -35.81
N ASN A 606 -36.27 -8.98 -35.43
CA ASN A 606 -37.39 -9.27 -34.54
C ASN A 606 -37.00 -9.22 -33.05
N TRP A 607 -36.13 -8.29 -32.68
CA TRP A 607 -35.62 -8.17 -31.31
C TRP A 607 -36.72 -7.86 -30.29
N ARG A 608 -37.78 -7.13 -30.71
CA ARG A 608 -38.84 -6.62 -29.82
C ARG A 608 -39.57 -7.72 -29.06
N ASP A 609 -39.87 -8.85 -29.71
CA ASP A 609 -40.64 -9.97 -29.13
C ASP A 609 -39.93 -10.64 -27.94
N TYR A 610 -38.63 -10.41 -27.80
CA TYR A 610 -37.82 -10.98 -26.73
C TYR A 610 -37.77 -10.10 -25.48
N PHE A 611 -38.30 -8.87 -25.52
CA PHE A 611 -38.27 -7.95 -24.39
C PHE A 611 -39.67 -7.56 -23.93
N GLY A 612 -39.88 -7.50 -22.62
CA GLY A 612 -41.19 -7.20 -22.05
C GLY A 612 -41.13 -6.87 -20.55
N VAL A 613 -42.29 -6.91 -19.89
CA VAL A 613 -42.45 -6.73 -18.44
C VAL A 613 -43.49 -7.72 -17.92
N ASP A 614 -43.47 -7.99 -16.61
CA ASP A 614 -44.55 -8.73 -15.97
C ASP A 614 -45.85 -7.91 -15.93
N ILE A 615 -46.98 -8.61 -15.86
CA ILE A 615 -48.26 -7.99 -15.52
C ILE A 615 -48.47 -8.17 -14.02
N VAL A 616 -48.33 -7.09 -13.25
CA VAL A 616 -48.50 -7.08 -11.80
C VAL A 616 -49.84 -6.43 -11.47
N ASN A 617 -50.72 -7.18 -10.79
CA ASN A 617 -52.09 -6.73 -10.46
C ASN A 617 -52.89 -6.23 -11.68
N GLY A 618 -52.68 -6.82 -12.85
CA GLY A 618 -53.38 -6.47 -14.10
C GLY A 618 -52.82 -5.24 -14.84
N VAL A 619 -51.70 -4.68 -14.37
CA VAL A 619 -51.01 -3.54 -15.01
C VAL A 619 -49.59 -3.96 -15.40
N PRO A 620 -49.07 -3.52 -16.57
CA PRO A 620 -47.66 -3.74 -16.91
C PRO A 620 -46.74 -3.20 -15.82
N GLY A 621 -45.75 -4.01 -15.43
CA GLY A 621 -44.73 -3.65 -14.46
C GLY A 621 -43.67 -2.71 -15.02
N HIS A 622 -42.68 -2.39 -14.19
CA HIS A 622 -41.63 -1.41 -14.50
C HIS A 622 -40.23 -2.02 -14.57
N GLU A 623 -40.12 -3.35 -14.62
CA GLU A 623 -38.85 -4.06 -14.69
C GLU A 623 -38.70 -4.75 -16.04
N LEU A 624 -37.70 -4.34 -16.83
CA LEU A 624 -37.43 -4.94 -18.12
C LEU A 624 -37.02 -6.41 -17.97
N LYS A 625 -37.64 -7.27 -18.77
CA LYS A 625 -37.29 -8.68 -18.94
C LYS A 625 -36.75 -8.96 -20.32
N VAL A 626 -35.96 -10.02 -20.40
CA VAL A 626 -35.69 -10.72 -21.66
C VAL A 626 -36.28 -12.12 -21.56
N LEU A 627 -37.20 -12.47 -22.46
CA LEU A 627 -38.06 -13.65 -22.31
C LEU A 627 -38.72 -13.62 -20.91
N ASP A 628 -38.60 -14.69 -20.13
CA ASP A 628 -39.12 -14.76 -18.75
C ASP A 628 -38.12 -14.32 -17.67
N ARG A 629 -36.91 -13.90 -18.07
CA ARG A 629 -35.80 -13.60 -17.14
C ARG A 629 -35.76 -12.11 -16.76
N HIS A 630 -35.76 -11.84 -15.46
CA HIS A 630 -35.49 -10.48 -14.93
C HIS A 630 -34.07 -10.04 -15.28
N LEU A 631 -33.95 -8.82 -15.81
CA LEU A 631 -32.66 -8.20 -16.07
C LEU A 631 -32.18 -7.45 -14.83
N VAL A 632 -30.97 -7.80 -14.37
CA VAL A 632 -30.33 -7.13 -13.23
C VAL A 632 -29.26 -6.18 -13.76
N GLY A 633 -29.50 -4.89 -13.55
CA GLY A 633 -28.54 -3.82 -13.76
C GLY A 633 -27.51 -3.78 -12.64
N THR A 634 -26.31 -3.34 -13.00
CA THR A 634 -25.20 -3.12 -12.05
C THR A 634 -24.98 -1.61 -11.92
N TYR A 635 -24.85 -1.13 -10.69
CA TYR A 635 -24.74 0.29 -10.40
C TYR A 635 -23.61 0.57 -9.41
N LEU A 636 -23.09 1.80 -9.44
CA LEU A 636 -22.08 2.28 -8.51
C LEU A 636 -22.51 3.63 -7.93
N ARG A 637 -22.31 3.80 -6.63
CA ARG A 637 -22.43 5.12 -5.99
C ARG A 637 -21.21 5.96 -6.37
N VAL A 638 -21.46 7.18 -6.84
CA VAL A 638 -20.40 8.18 -7.06
C VAL A 638 -20.83 9.50 -6.43
N GLY A 639 -20.59 9.62 -5.12
CA GLY A 639 -20.89 10.78 -4.31
C GLY A 639 -22.35 10.94 -3.91
N PHE A 640 -22.63 12.09 -3.31
CA PHE A 640 -23.93 12.42 -2.72
C PHE A 640 -24.49 13.71 -3.34
N ASN A 641 -25.83 13.84 -3.34
CA ASN A 641 -26.49 15.09 -3.68
C ASN A 641 -26.58 16.03 -2.45
N LYS A 642 -27.17 17.22 -2.65
CA LYS A 642 -27.33 18.24 -1.59
C LYS A 642 -28.12 17.76 -0.37
N ASP A 643 -29.00 16.77 -0.54
CA ASP A 643 -29.81 16.18 0.53
C ASP A 643 -29.14 14.95 1.18
N ASN A 644 -27.84 14.74 0.94
CA ASN A 644 -27.08 13.55 1.37
C ASN A 644 -27.65 12.21 0.85
N ARG A 645 -28.39 12.23 -0.27
CA ARG A 645 -28.85 11.01 -0.96
C ARG A 645 -27.78 10.54 -1.96
N TRP A 646 -27.71 9.23 -2.16
CA TRP A 646 -26.72 8.61 -3.05
C TRP A 646 -26.93 9.03 -4.51
N ARG A 647 -25.84 9.34 -5.20
CA ARG A 647 -25.81 9.47 -6.66
C ARG A 647 -25.40 8.13 -7.24
N THR A 648 -26.37 7.39 -7.78
CA THR A 648 -26.16 6.02 -8.26
C THR A 648 -26.15 5.99 -9.78
N TYR A 649 -25.12 5.39 -10.38
CA TYR A 649 -24.90 5.37 -11.82
C TYR A 649 -24.82 3.95 -12.35
N LYS A 650 -25.49 3.70 -13.49
CA LYS A 650 -25.47 2.39 -14.16
C LYS A 650 -24.11 2.14 -14.81
N LEU A 651 -23.50 1.01 -14.43
CA LEU A 651 -22.32 0.46 -15.08
C LEU A 651 -22.71 -0.21 -16.39
N ARG A 652 -21.76 -0.32 -17.31
CA ARG A 652 -21.97 -1.09 -18.54
C ARG A 652 -22.27 -2.54 -18.24
N GLN A 653 -23.14 -3.15 -19.05
CA GLN A 653 -23.49 -4.56 -18.84
C GLN A 653 -22.30 -5.51 -19.03
N ASP A 654 -21.32 -5.14 -19.86
CA ASP A 654 -20.10 -5.89 -20.09
C ASP A 654 -18.94 -5.49 -19.15
N PHE A 655 -19.16 -4.53 -18.23
CA PHE A 655 -18.18 -4.18 -17.22
C PHE A 655 -18.10 -5.25 -16.13
N MET A 656 -16.88 -5.49 -15.66
CA MET A 656 -16.58 -6.21 -14.43
C MET A 656 -15.53 -5.43 -13.66
N PRO A 657 -15.60 -5.31 -12.33
CA PRO A 657 -14.48 -4.84 -11.52
C PRO A 657 -13.17 -5.53 -11.93
N SER A 658 -12.09 -4.75 -12.00
CA SER A 658 -10.77 -5.28 -12.32
C SER A 658 -10.33 -6.31 -11.29
N ASP A 659 -9.62 -7.34 -11.75
CA ASP A 659 -8.94 -8.23 -10.83
C ASP A 659 -7.71 -7.47 -10.33
N LYS A 660 -7.60 -7.29 -9.00
CA LYS A 660 -6.50 -6.56 -8.38
C LYS A 660 -5.61 -7.48 -7.58
N VAL A 661 -4.31 -7.34 -7.78
CA VAL A 661 -3.28 -7.93 -6.91
C VAL A 661 -2.64 -6.77 -6.15
N GLN A 662 -2.82 -6.73 -4.83
CA GLN A 662 -2.19 -5.72 -4.01
C GLN A 662 -0.67 -5.88 -4.05
N THR A 663 0.04 -4.76 -4.26
CA THR A 663 1.51 -4.72 -4.33
C THR A 663 2.12 -3.86 -3.23
N GLU A 664 1.36 -2.89 -2.71
CA GLU A 664 1.77 -1.91 -1.71
C GLU A 664 0.59 -1.49 -0.82
N ASP A 665 0.85 -0.98 0.38
CA ASP A 665 -0.20 -0.43 1.27
C ASP A 665 0.28 0.73 2.15
N ASP A 666 1.41 0.58 2.87
CA ASP A 666 1.88 1.62 3.80
C ASP A 666 3.40 1.79 3.93
N ILE A 667 4.18 0.72 3.88
CA ILE A 667 5.64 0.77 3.86
C ILE A 667 6.12 0.08 2.59
N SER A 668 6.57 0.86 1.62
CA SER A 668 7.09 0.37 0.35
C SER A 668 8.57 0.67 0.23
N ALA A 669 9.35 -0.33 -0.20
CA ALA A 669 10.70 -0.12 -0.70
C ALA A 669 10.64 -0.10 -2.23
N SER A 670 11.36 0.82 -2.86
CA SER A 670 11.44 0.90 -4.32
C SER A 670 12.86 1.11 -4.82
N VAL A 671 13.07 0.77 -6.09
CA VAL A 671 14.32 0.98 -6.82
C VAL A 671 14.01 1.46 -8.23
N ILE A 672 14.85 2.35 -8.75
CA ILE A 672 14.74 2.85 -10.13
C ILE A 672 15.94 2.36 -10.92
N VAL A 673 15.63 1.62 -12.00
CA VAL A 673 16.65 0.92 -12.79
C VAL A 673 16.63 1.44 -14.23
N PRO A 674 17.79 1.73 -14.83
CA PRO A 674 17.88 2.03 -16.27
C PRO A 674 17.32 0.88 -17.11
N ASN A 675 16.47 1.20 -18.09
CA ASN A 675 15.85 0.18 -18.94
C ASN A 675 16.88 -0.64 -19.72
N ALA A 676 18.06 -0.07 -19.99
CA ALA A 676 19.17 -0.73 -20.67
C ALA A 676 19.79 -1.90 -19.88
N MET A 677 19.52 -2.01 -18.57
CA MET A 677 19.94 -3.14 -17.74
C MET A 677 18.94 -4.30 -17.72
N LEU A 678 17.74 -4.11 -18.30
CA LEU A 678 16.66 -5.09 -18.24
C LEU A 678 16.63 -5.92 -19.53
N GLU A 679 16.71 -7.24 -19.39
CA GLU A 679 16.68 -8.16 -20.53
C GLU A 679 15.25 -8.41 -21.03
N ASN A 680 15.05 -8.45 -22.35
CA ASN A 680 13.74 -8.73 -22.97
C ASN A 680 12.59 -7.84 -22.43
N PHE A 681 12.91 -6.57 -22.16
CA PHE A 681 12.00 -5.62 -21.54
C PHE A 681 11.51 -4.57 -22.55
N GLU A 682 10.19 -4.39 -22.62
CA GLU A 682 9.57 -3.30 -23.38
C GLU A 682 9.32 -2.10 -22.46
N PRO A 683 10.01 -0.96 -22.69
CA PRO A 683 9.87 0.20 -21.82
C PRO A 683 8.54 0.91 -22.03
N GLN A 684 8.05 1.57 -20.97
CA GLN A 684 6.90 2.46 -21.09
C GLN A 684 7.27 3.72 -21.90
N PRO A 685 6.32 4.32 -22.64
CA PRO A 685 6.56 5.58 -23.33
C PRO A 685 7.03 6.69 -22.38
N GLY A 686 7.99 7.50 -22.83
CA GLY A 686 8.42 8.74 -22.14
C GLY A 686 9.64 8.61 -21.22
N GLY A 687 9.92 7.44 -20.64
CA GLY A 687 11.02 7.22 -19.68
C GLY A 687 12.22 6.45 -20.25
N ILE A 688 13.39 6.62 -19.61
CA ILE A 688 14.59 5.77 -19.85
C ILE A 688 14.85 4.79 -18.71
N SER A 689 14.05 4.86 -17.65
CA SER A 689 14.15 4.02 -16.45
C SER A 689 12.79 3.50 -16.01
N SER A 690 12.81 2.44 -15.20
CA SER A 690 11.61 1.82 -14.66
C SER A 690 11.68 1.73 -13.13
N LYS A 691 10.56 2.00 -12.47
CA LYS A 691 10.42 1.92 -11.01
C LYS A 691 9.81 0.57 -10.62
N PHE A 692 10.46 -0.13 -9.69
CA PHE A 692 9.98 -1.37 -9.10
C PHE A 692 9.77 -1.17 -7.61
N THR A 693 8.72 -1.77 -7.06
CA THR A 693 8.36 -1.61 -5.65
C THR A 693 8.04 -2.96 -5.02
N ILE A 694 8.23 -3.06 -3.70
CA ILE A 694 7.79 -4.18 -2.88
C ILE A 694 7.24 -3.66 -1.56
N ASN A 695 6.17 -4.28 -1.07
CA ASN A 695 5.66 -4.04 0.27
C ASN A 695 6.58 -4.69 1.31
N CYS A 696 7.12 -3.89 2.23
CA CYS A 696 8.01 -4.36 3.31
C CYS A 696 7.26 -5.14 4.42
N GLU A 697 5.93 -5.11 4.40
CA GLU A 697 5.08 -5.69 5.44
C GLU A 697 4.50 -7.02 4.98
N ASN A 698 4.39 -8.01 5.88
CA ASN A 698 3.67 -9.27 5.67
C ASN A 698 2.23 -9.23 6.20
N ARG A 699 1.97 -8.35 7.16
CA ARG A 699 0.65 -8.08 7.73
C ARG A 699 0.39 -6.58 7.83
N LEU A 700 -0.82 -6.16 7.53
CA LEU A 700 -1.22 -4.77 7.41
C LEU A 700 -2.01 -4.33 8.64
N PHE A 701 -1.57 -3.26 9.29
CA PHE A 701 -2.21 -2.73 10.49
C PHE A 701 -3.45 -1.89 10.16
N GLN A 702 -4.53 -2.58 9.79
CA GLN A 702 -5.77 -1.97 9.30
C GLN A 702 -6.51 -1.21 10.40
N ARG A 703 -7.20 -0.14 10.00
CA ARG A 703 -8.18 0.58 10.82
C ARG A 703 -9.56 0.45 10.17
N PRO A 704 -10.39 -0.50 10.60
CA PRO A 704 -11.67 -0.76 9.96
C PRO A 704 -12.76 0.18 10.46
N ASP A 705 -12.73 1.43 9.97
CA ASP A 705 -13.68 2.48 10.39
C ASP A 705 -15.15 2.09 10.12
N ASP A 706 -15.42 1.39 9.01
CA ASP A 706 -16.77 1.02 8.60
C ASP A 706 -17.30 -0.27 9.24
N ALA A 707 -16.43 -1.09 9.84
CA ALA A 707 -16.79 -2.42 10.37
C ALA A 707 -17.62 -2.36 11.67
N ILE A 708 -17.74 -1.17 12.27
CA ILE A 708 -18.70 -0.93 13.36
C ILE A 708 -20.15 -1.14 12.88
N HIS A 709 -20.40 -0.96 11.58
CA HIS A 709 -21.68 -1.25 10.94
C HIS A 709 -21.72 -2.71 10.47
N ARG A 710 -22.52 -3.53 11.17
CA ARG A 710 -22.66 -4.97 10.92
C ARG A 710 -22.98 -5.26 9.45
N GLY A 711 -22.23 -6.19 8.85
CA GLY A 711 -22.42 -6.65 7.47
C GLY A 711 -21.88 -5.72 6.38
N PHE A 712 -21.39 -4.53 6.74
CA PHE A 712 -20.94 -3.54 5.78
C PHE A 712 -19.52 -3.85 5.28
N ASP A 713 -18.53 -3.89 6.18
CA ASP A 713 -17.16 -4.28 5.84
C ASP A 713 -16.98 -5.80 5.90
N LYS A 714 -17.34 -6.46 4.79
CA LYS A 714 -17.30 -7.92 4.67
C LYS A 714 -15.88 -8.48 4.83
N LYS A 715 -14.85 -7.77 4.37
CA LYS A 715 -13.47 -8.27 4.46
C LYS A 715 -13.00 -8.25 5.91
N THR A 716 -13.24 -7.17 6.64
CA THR A 716 -12.89 -7.11 8.06
C THR A 716 -13.64 -8.16 8.87
N GLU A 717 -14.93 -8.38 8.62
CA GLU A 717 -15.66 -9.45 9.32
C GLU A 717 -15.15 -10.85 9.00
N ILE A 718 -14.77 -11.13 7.75
CA ILE A 718 -14.11 -12.38 7.37
C ILE A 718 -12.78 -12.55 8.10
N ASP A 719 -11.98 -11.49 8.20
CA ASP A 719 -10.65 -11.57 8.82
C ASP A 719 -10.74 -11.71 10.33
N LEU A 720 -11.59 -10.93 10.99
CA LEU A 720 -11.81 -11.01 12.43
C LEU A 720 -12.48 -12.32 12.86
N ALA A 721 -13.18 -13.02 11.96
CA ALA A 721 -13.73 -14.35 12.22
C ALA A 721 -12.67 -15.48 12.14
N LYS A 722 -11.47 -15.21 11.61
CA LYS A 722 -10.37 -16.18 11.57
C LYS A 722 -9.67 -16.28 12.93
N PRO A 723 -9.05 -17.43 13.24
CA PRO A 723 -8.21 -17.55 14.43
C PRO A 723 -6.85 -16.84 14.25
N ASN A 724 -6.09 -16.73 15.34
CA ASN A 724 -4.69 -16.24 15.36
C ASN A 724 -4.50 -14.78 14.90
N ASN A 725 -5.51 -13.94 14.99
CA ASN A 725 -5.35 -12.50 14.75
C ASN A 725 -4.56 -11.82 15.89
N PHE A 726 -3.78 -10.80 15.53
CA PHE A 726 -3.36 -9.77 16.46
C PHE A 726 -4.36 -8.61 16.40
N ILE A 727 -5.00 -8.30 17.52
CA ILE A 727 -6.07 -7.31 17.61
C ILE A 727 -5.71 -6.25 18.66
N SER A 728 -6.08 -5.00 18.42
CA SER A 728 -5.92 -3.92 19.39
C SER A 728 -7.12 -2.96 19.35
N ASN A 729 -7.45 -2.36 20.48
CA ASN A 729 -8.53 -1.37 20.62
C ASN A 729 -9.93 -1.91 20.32
N PHE A 730 -10.22 -3.12 20.79
CA PHE A 730 -11.56 -3.71 20.85
C PHE A 730 -11.95 -4.07 22.28
N GLU A 731 -13.24 -4.19 22.55
CA GLU A 731 -13.75 -4.71 23.82
C GLU A 731 -13.56 -6.24 23.89
N PRO A 732 -13.06 -6.78 25.02
CA PRO A 732 -13.06 -8.21 25.28
C PRO A 732 -14.47 -8.68 25.66
N LEU A 733 -15.23 -9.22 24.70
CA LEU A 733 -16.61 -9.65 24.94
C LEU A 733 -16.65 -11.02 25.62
N THR A 734 -17.48 -11.17 26.65
CA THR A 734 -17.72 -12.45 27.33
C THR A 734 -18.81 -13.25 26.62
N LYS A 735 -18.97 -14.53 27.01
CA LYS A 735 -20.05 -15.37 26.52
C LYS A 735 -21.43 -14.78 26.81
N GLU A 736 -21.65 -14.23 28.00
CA GLU A 736 -22.93 -13.64 28.38
C GLU A 736 -23.29 -12.45 27.48
N TYR A 737 -22.30 -11.62 27.13
CA TYR A 737 -22.53 -10.50 26.22
C TYR A 737 -22.87 -10.97 24.81
N VAL A 738 -22.16 -11.98 24.30
CA VAL A 738 -22.42 -12.53 22.96
C VAL A 738 -23.77 -13.23 22.89
N ASP A 739 -24.18 -13.95 23.94
CA ASP A 739 -25.49 -14.59 24.04
C ASP A 739 -26.64 -13.56 24.06
N GLN A 740 -26.46 -12.47 24.81
CA GLN A 740 -27.39 -11.32 24.76
C GLN A 740 -27.43 -10.69 23.37
N MET A 741 -26.27 -10.50 22.73
CA MET A 741 -26.18 -9.96 21.37
C MET A 741 -26.90 -10.88 20.36
N ALA A 742 -26.79 -12.20 20.51
CA ALA A 742 -27.45 -13.20 19.66
C ALA A 742 -28.97 -13.25 19.88
N THR A 743 -29.45 -12.94 21.09
CA THR A 743 -30.89 -12.84 21.41
C THR A 743 -31.59 -11.75 20.56
N HIS A 744 -30.87 -10.68 20.20
CA HIS A 744 -31.35 -9.66 19.26
C HIS A 744 -31.22 -10.13 17.80
N ALA A 745 -32.00 -11.15 17.43
CA ALA A 745 -31.85 -11.90 16.18
C ALA A 745 -31.80 -11.03 14.91
N VAL A 746 -32.58 -9.95 14.84
CA VAL A 746 -32.59 -9.04 13.67
C VAL A 746 -31.25 -8.30 13.53
N ASP A 747 -30.72 -7.75 14.62
CA ASP A 747 -29.44 -7.04 14.58
C ASP A 747 -28.27 -8.02 14.43
N PHE A 748 -28.41 -9.24 14.96
CA PHE A 748 -27.42 -10.30 14.80
C PHE A 748 -27.37 -10.81 13.36
N ASP A 749 -28.52 -10.91 12.67
CA ASP A 749 -28.60 -11.36 11.28
C ASP A 749 -27.89 -10.40 10.31
N ALA A 750 -27.76 -9.11 10.68
CA ALA A 750 -27.04 -8.12 9.91
C ALA A 750 -25.53 -8.38 9.77
N PHE A 751 -24.92 -9.18 10.66
CA PHE A 751 -23.54 -9.63 10.46
C PHE A 751 -23.42 -10.54 9.23
N THR A 752 -22.24 -10.55 8.61
CA THR A 752 -21.92 -11.52 7.57
C THR A 752 -21.95 -12.95 8.12
N GLN A 753 -22.22 -13.93 7.25
CA GLN A 753 -22.28 -15.33 7.64
C GLN A 753 -21.01 -15.84 8.37
N PRO A 754 -19.78 -15.46 7.96
CA PRO A 754 -18.57 -15.81 8.70
C PRO A 754 -18.56 -15.32 10.14
N MET A 755 -18.88 -14.05 10.38
CA MET A 755 -18.92 -13.47 11.73
C MET A 755 -20.02 -14.11 12.59
N LYS A 756 -21.23 -14.31 12.03
CA LYS A 756 -22.33 -15.00 12.74
C LYS A 756 -21.95 -16.41 13.17
N SER A 757 -21.39 -17.19 12.24
CA SER A 757 -21.00 -18.58 12.50
C SER A 757 -19.89 -18.64 13.55
N PHE A 758 -18.93 -17.72 13.47
CA PHE A 758 -17.84 -17.61 14.43
C PHE A 758 -18.34 -17.25 15.84
N LEU A 759 -19.15 -16.20 15.98
CA LEU A 759 -19.70 -15.77 17.27
C LEU A 759 -20.58 -16.86 17.92
N ASN A 760 -21.37 -17.58 17.13
CA ASN A 760 -22.13 -18.73 17.64
C ASN A 760 -21.19 -19.86 18.10
N SER A 761 -20.15 -20.19 17.32
CA SER A 761 -19.18 -21.22 17.71
C SER A 761 -18.40 -20.86 18.99
N PHE A 762 -18.22 -19.56 19.26
CA PHE A 762 -17.59 -19.09 20.50
C PHE A 762 -18.42 -19.44 21.74
N LEU A 763 -19.76 -19.36 21.67
CA LEU A 763 -20.63 -19.70 22.79
C LEU A 763 -20.41 -21.15 23.27
N ASP A 764 -20.17 -22.06 22.33
CA ASP A 764 -19.90 -23.48 22.57
C ASP A 764 -18.41 -23.80 22.83
N SER A 765 -17.51 -22.83 22.75
CA SER A 765 -16.06 -23.04 22.88
C SER A 765 -15.54 -22.97 24.32
N GLU A 766 -14.28 -23.35 24.56
CA GLU A 766 -13.63 -23.19 25.88
C GLU A 766 -13.06 -21.78 26.13
N TYR A 767 -13.17 -20.86 25.16
CA TYR A 767 -12.63 -19.50 25.31
C TYR A 767 -13.52 -18.63 26.20
N GLU A 768 -12.88 -17.80 27.03
CA GLU A 768 -13.57 -16.83 27.89
C GLU A 768 -13.98 -15.54 27.15
N TYR A 769 -13.18 -15.14 26.16
CA TYR A 769 -13.30 -13.85 25.49
C TYR A 769 -13.33 -13.97 23.96
N VAL A 770 -13.99 -13.02 23.30
CA VAL A 770 -13.98 -12.84 21.84
C VAL A 770 -14.02 -11.35 21.49
N VAL A 771 -13.61 -11.02 20.26
CA VAL A 771 -13.81 -9.69 19.67
C VAL A 771 -14.81 -9.76 18.52
N SER A 772 -15.67 -8.74 18.43
CA SER A 772 -16.59 -8.51 17.31
C SER A 772 -16.24 -7.22 16.57
N SER A 773 -16.47 -7.17 15.25
CA SER A 773 -16.29 -5.99 14.42
C SER A 773 -17.08 -4.77 14.92
N ALA A 774 -18.23 -5.01 15.55
CA ALA A 774 -19.15 -3.97 16.03
C ALA A 774 -18.78 -3.36 17.39
N ASN A 775 -17.74 -3.85 18.07
CA ASN A 775 -17.44 -3.49 19.46
C ASN A 775 -16.00 -2.96 19.66
N PRO A 776 -15.64 -1.78 19.11
CA PRO A 776 -14.38 -1.12 19.44
C PRO A 776 -14.27 -0.82 20.95
N ARG A 777 -13.02 -0.76 21.45
CA ARG A 777 -12.72 -0.44 22.86
C ARG A 777 -13.36 0.89 23.26
N LEU A 778 -13.97 0.92 24.43
CA LEU A 778 -14.46 2.12 25.08
C LEU A 778 -13.30 2.85 25.76
N VAL A 779 -13.08 4.09 25.34
CA VAL A 779 -12.13 5.02 25.98
C VAL A 779 -12.96 6.15 26.57
N ASN A 780 -12.95 6.27 27.90
CA ASN A 780 -13.82 7.19 28.63
C ASN A 780 -15.31 7.03 28.28
N GLY A 781 -15.77 5.77 28.13
CA GLY A 781 -17.16 5.43 27.83
C GLY A 781 -17.58 5.61 26.36
N VAL A 782 -16.66 6.02 25.46
CA VAL A 782 -16.95 6.22 24.03
C VAL A 782 -16.15 5.23 23.19
N PRO A 783 -16.75 4.56 22.19
CA PRO A 783 -16.01 3.72 21.26
C PRO A 783 -14.85 4.49 20.61
N THR A 784 -13.66 3.90 20.67
CA THR A 784 -12.48 4.45 20.02
C THR A 784 -12.70 4.56 18.51
N LYS A 785 -12.15 5.63 17.92
CA LYS A 785 -12.08 5.82 16.46
C LYS A 785 -10.82 5.20 15.85
N ASN A 786 -10.14 4.34 16.60
CA ASN A 786 -8.92 3.67 16.15
C ASN A 786 -8.93 2.16 16.50
N PRO A 787 -9.99 1.40 16.16
CA PRO A 787 -9.94 -0.07 16.21
C PRO A 787 -8.83 -0.58 15.27
N ARG A 788 -8.13 -1.64 15.64
CA ARG A 788 -6.99 -2.15 14.85
C ARG A 788 -6.90 -3.66 14.84
N TYR A 789 -6.44 -4.20 13.72
CA TYR A 789 -6.00 -5.59 13.62
C TYR A 789 -4.88 -5.71 12.57
N LEU A 790 -4.09 -6.79 12.65
CA LEU A 790 -3.12 -7.16 11.62
C LEU A 790 -3.78 -8.07 10.58
N GLN A 791 -4.17 -7.50 9.45
CA GLN A 791 -4.65 -8.25 8.29
C GLN A 791 -3.47 -8.97 7.62
N THR A 792 -3.52 -10.29 7.47
CA THR A 792 -2.56 -11.00 6.60
C THR A 792 -2.67 -10.50 5.18
N ARG A 793 -1.54 -10.19 4.55
CA ARG A 793 -1.51 -9.73 3.17
C ARG A 793 -2.32 -10.66 2.25
N PRO A 794 -3.26 -10.13 1.43
CA PRO A 794 -4.12 -10.96 0.61
C PRO A 794 -3.37 -11.91 -0.34
N ASP A 795 -2.21 -11.51 -0.85
CA ASP A 795 -1.38 -12.32 -1.74
C ASP A 795 -0.64 -13.46 -1.02
N LEU A 796 -0.42 -13.36 0.29
CA LEU A 796 0.11 -14.45 1.11
C LEU A 796 -1.00 -15.42 1.54
N GLU A 797 -2.19 -14.89 1.81
CA GLU A 797 -3.35 -15.69 2.19
C GLU A 797 -3.91 -16.50 1.02
N ASN A 798 -4.02 -15.88 -0.17
CA ASN A 798 -4.44 -16.54 -1.39
C ASN A 798 -3.47 -16.18 -2.53
N PRO A 799 -2.45 -17.01 -2.80
CA PRO A 799 -1.45 -16.73 -3.83
C PRO A 799 -1.97 -16.96 -5.25
N LEU A 800 -3.11 -17.65 -5.43
CA LEU A 800 -3.61 -18.08 -6.74
C LEU A 800 -3.87 -16.90 -7.70
N PRO A 801 -4.56 -15.80 -7.32
CA PRO A 801 -4.76 -14.67 -8.22
C PRO A 801 -3.46 -14.02 -8.69
N LYS A 802 -2.45 -13.92 -7.81
CA LYS A 802 -1.13 -13.41 -8.17
C LYS A 802 -0.46 -14.33 -9.19
N TYR A 803 -0.43 -15.63 -8.92
CA TYR A 803 0.12 -16.65 -9.83
C TYR A 803 -0.54 -16.61 -11.22
N VAL A 804 -1.88 -16.58 -11.27
CA VAL A 804 -2.66 -16.49 -12.51
C VAL A 804 -2.38 -15.19 -13.27
N GLY A 805 -2.19 -14.08 -12.55
CA GLY A 805 -1.73 -12.82 -13.11
C GLY A 805 -0.36 -12.95 -13.79
N GLU A 806 0.64 -13.45 -13.05
CA GLU A 806 2.02 -13.64 -13.52
C GLU A 806 2.10 -14.59 -14.73
N MET A 807 1.41 -15.73 -14.69
CA MET A 807 1.33 -16.65 -15.82
C MET A 807 0.70 -15.99 -17.05
N GLY A 808 -0.36 -15.21 -16.85
CA GLY A 808 -0.97 -14.42 -17.93
C GLY A 808 0.03 -13.49 -18.61
N VAL A 809 0.82 -12.73 -17.83
CA VAL A 809 1.82 -11.81 -18.39
C VAL A 809 2.93 -12.57 -19.10
N ARG A 810 3.45 -13.66 -18.51
CA ARG A 810 4.50 -14.49 -19.11
C ARG A 810 4.09 -15.04 -20.48
N LEU A 811 2.89 -15.60 -20.58
CA LEU A 811 2.37 -16.13 -21.85
C LEU A 811 2.18 -15.04 -22.90
N TYR A 812 1.64 -13.88 -22.49
CA TYR A 812 1.44 -12.75 -23.39
C TYR A 812 2.75 -12.23 -23.98
N ARG A 813 3.75 -12.00 -23.11
CA ARG A 813 5.08 -11.51 -23.48
C ARG A 813 6.02 -12.58 -24.04
N LYS A 814 5.55 -13.83 -24.16
CA LYS A 814 6.31 -14.97 -24.70
C LYS A 814 7.59 -15.28 -23.90
N LEU A 815 7.55 -15.03 -22.60
CA LEU A 815 8.66 -15.33 -21.72
C LEU A 815 8.73 -16.83 -21.46
N LYS A 816 9.95 -17.35 -21.31
CA LYS A 816 10.21 -18.69 -20.77
C LYS A 816 10.11 -18.72 -19.24
N PRO A 817 9.95 -19.89 -18.60
CA PRO A 817 9.83 -19.99 -17.15
C PRO A 817 10.98 -19.35 -16.35
N ASP A 818 12.21 -19.49 -16.85
CA ASP A 818 13.46 -19.02 -16.23
C ASP A 818 13.74 -17.54 -16.47
N GLN A 819 13.05 -16.92 -17.44
CA GLN A 819 13.25 -15.51 -17.75
C GLN A 819 12.61 -14.60 -16.69
N PRO A 820 13.24 -13.46 -16.37
CA PRO A 820 12.68 -12.45 -15.48
C PRO A 820 11.30 -11.94 -15.91
N LEU A 821 10.40 -11.77 -14.95
CA LEU A 821 9.12 -11.11 -15.15
C LEU A 821 9.16 -9.70 -14.55
N TYR A 822 9.47 -8.71 -15.37
CA TYR A 822 9.49 -7.31 -14.92
C TYR A 822 8.09 -6.68 -14.94
N GLN A 823 7.61 -6.23 -13.78
CA GLN A 823 6.33 -5.52 -13.65
C GLN A 823 6.52 -4.14 -12.99
N PRO A 824 7.01 -3.14 -13.73
CA PRO A 824 7.26 -1.83 -13.16
C PRO A 824 5.97 -1.04 -12.92
N VAL A 825 6.07 0.01 -12.10
CA VAL A 825 5.00 1.01 -11.91
C VAL A 825 4.58 1.58 -13.26
N GLY A 826 3.27 1.63 -13.52
CA GLY A 826 2.70 2.13 -14.79
C GLY A 826 1.76 3.32 -14.67
N ALA A 827 1.40 3.72 -13.46
CA ALA A 827 0.66 4.95 -13.21
C ALA A 827 0.89 5.44 -11.78
N VAL A 828 1.05 6.76 -11.62
CA VAL A 828 1.11 7.43 -10.32
C VAL A 828 -0.21 8.16 -10.08
N LEU A 829 -1.01 7.64 -9.16
CA LEU A 829 -2.38 8.08 -8.85
C LEU A 829 -2.48 8.56 -7.39
N CYS A 830 -1.79 9.64 -7.06
CA CYS A 830 -1.80 10.28 -5.74
C CYS A 830 -3.23 10.57 -5.25
N GLY A 831 -3.42 10.62 -3.94
CA GLY A 831 -4.72 10.93 -3.32
C GLY A 831 -4.68 12.23 -2.52
N ARG A 832 -5.73 13.03 -2.64
CA ARG A 832 -5.92 14.26 -1.85
C ARG A 832 -7.15 14.15 -0.98
N ARG A 833 -7.00 14.52 0.30
CA ARG A 833 -8.14 14.68 1.19
C ARG A 833 -8.65 16.12 1.11
N ASN A 834 -9.76 16.28 0.40
CA ASN A 834 -10.44 17.55 0.27
C ASN A 834 -11.52 17.70 1.35
N ASN A 835 -11.70 18.92 1.82
CA ASN A 835 -12.77 19.28 2.76
C ASN A 835 -13.44 20.59 2.34
N PRO A 836 -14.74 20.75 2.63
CA PRO A 836 -15.40 22.04 2.52
C PRO A 836 -14.84 23.00 3.59
N PRO A 837 -15.01 24.33 3.41
CA PRO A 837 -14.78 25.29 4.48
C PRO A 837 -15.79 25.06 5.62
N ASP A 838 -15.33 25.28 6.86
CA ASP A 838 -16.14 25.28 8.08
C ASP A 838 -15.79 26.52 8.90
N LYS A 839 -16.61 27.57 8.74
CA LYS A 839 -16.38 28.87 9.37
C LYS A 839 -16.52 28.80 10.90
N GLU A 840 -17.38 27.92 11.42
CA GLU A 840 -17.59 27.76 12.86
C GLU A 840 -16.38 27.09 13.53
N ALA A 841 -15.81 26.08 12.87
CA ALA A 841 -14.60 25.40 13.35
C ALA A 841 -13.29 26.11 12.98
N GLY A 842 -13.34 27.22 12.23
CA GLY A 842 -12.17 27.94 11.74
C GLY A 842 -11.34 27.14 10.73
N ILE A 843 -11.95 26.17 10.02
CA ILE A 843 -11.29 25.31 9.05
C ILE A 843 -11.49 25.90 7.65
N ARG A 844 -10.38 26.21 6.96
CA ARG A 844 -10.41 26.64 5.55
C ARG A 844 -10.64 25.46 4.61
N GLY A 845 -11.28 25.73 3.48
CA GLY A 845 -11.59 24.70 2.48
C GLY A 845 -10.35 24.28 1.69
N LEU A 846 -10.28 23.00 1.31
CA LEU A 846 -9.27 22.48 0.38
C LEU A 846 -9.90 21.78 -0.84
N ALA A 847 -11.22 21.82 -0.97
CA ALA A 847 -11.96 21.17 -2.04
C ALA A 847 -11.93 21.93 -3.38
N VAL A 848 -10.75 22.40 -3.79
CA VAL A 848 -10.53 23.13 -5.06
C VAL A 848 -10.21 22.20 -6.23
N TYR A 849 -9.92 20.93 -5.98
CA TYR A 849 -9.64 19.95 -7.02
C TYR A 849 -10.92 19.34 -7.57
N GLY A 850 -10.97 19.15 -8.90
CA GLY A 850 -11.91 18.25 -9.56
C GLY A 850 -11.56 16.77 -9.30
N PRO A 851 -12.23 15.82 -9.99
CA PRO A 851 -12.04 14.39 -9.71
C PRO A 851 -10.61 13.89 -9.92
N ILE A 852 -9.96 14.37 -11.00
CA ILE A 852 -8.60 14.01 -11.39
C ILE A 852 -7.90 15.27 -11.88
N HIS A 853 -6.73 15.55 -11.32
CA HIS A 853 -5.80 16.55 -11.80
C HIS A 853 -4.50 15.90 -12.26
N TYR A 854 -3.86 16.48 -13.28
CA TYR A 854 -2.49 16.18 -13.67
C TYR A 854 -1.63 17.40 -13.31
N GLN A 855 -0.50 17.17 -12.65
CA GLN A 855 0.44 18.24 -12.31
C GLN A 855 1.78 17.95 -12.99
N GLU A 856 2.30 18.96 -13.69
CA GLU A 856 3.69 18.94 -14.14
C GLU A 856 4.62 18.92 -12.91
N LEU A 857 5.88 18.53 -13.11
CA LEU A 857 6.80 18.28 -12.00
C LEU A 857 6.95 19.45 -11.01
N PRO A 858 7.02 20.74 -11.42
CA PRO A 858 7.09 21.84 -10.47
C PRO A 858 5.88 21.88 -9.52
N GLU A 859 4.66 21.89 -10.06
CA GLU A 859 3.42 21.92 -9.28
C GLU A 859 3.25 20.66 -8.43
N LEU A 860 3.58 19.49 -8.99
CA LEU A 860 3.55 18.21 -8.27
C LEU A 860 4.49 18.24 -7.07
N PHE A 861 5.69 18.80 -7.21
CA PHE A 861 6.65 18.91 -6.12
C PHE A 861 6.29 20.00 -5.10
N MET A 862 5.61 21.08 -5.49
CA MET A 862 5.01 22.00 -4.49
C MET A 862 4.04 21.24 -3.58
N ASP A 863 3.24 20.36 -4.17
CA ASP A 863 2.28 19.52 -3.46
C ASP A 863 2.94 18.42 -2.61
N PHE A 864 3.96 17.75 -3.14
CA PHE A 864 4.70 16.72 -2.40
C PHE A 864 5.47 17.30 -1.22
N ILE A 865 6.11 18.46 -1.39
CA ILE A 865 6.81 19.18 -0.32
C ILE A 865 5.82 19.57 0.79
N ALA A 866 4.64 20.08 0.42
CA ALA A 866 3.67 20.58 1.38
C ALA A 866 2.79 19.47 2.01
N SER A 867 2.40 18.45 1.25
CA SER A 867 1.53 17.33 1.67
C SER A 867 0.35 17.78 2.54
N LEU A 868 -0.57 18.52 1.91
CA LEU A 868 -1.61 19.31 2.58
C LEU A 868 -2.78 18.49 3.13
N THR A 869 -3.30 18.86 4.31
CA THR A 869 -4.45 18.20 4.96
C THR A 869 -5.31 19.19 5.74
N GLY A 870 -6.64 19.13 5.57
CA GLY A 870 -7.55 20.15 6.14
C GLY A 870 -8.37 19.77 7.38
N LYS A 871 -8.47 18.47 7.75
CA LYS A 871 -9.17 18.06 9.01
C LYS A 871 -8.26 17.90 10.21
N SER A 872 -7.05 18.42 10.12
CA SER A 872 -6.15 18.59 11.26
C SER A 872 -5.50 19.95 11.04
N PRO A 873 -6.07 21.06 11.55
CA PRO A 873 -5.26 22.24 11.83
C PRO A 873 -4.14 21.71 12.70
N SER A 874 -2.99 21.48 12.06
CA SER A 874 -2.16 20.34 12.43
C SER A 874 -1.71 20.43 13.87
N THR A 875 -1.34 19.28 14.39
CA THR A 875 -0.41 19.13 15.49
C THR A 875 0.89 19.94 15.33
N THR A 876 1.16 20.57 14.17
CA THR A 876 2.24 21.53 13.88
C THR A 876 1.74 22.94 13.47
N GLY A 877 0.46 23.27 13.66
CA GLY A 877 -0.17 24.56 13.29
C GLY A 877 -0.27 24.92 11.78
N ALA A 878 0.16 24.05 10.85
CA ALA A 878 0.34 24.37 9.43
C ALA A 878 -0.46 23.56 8.37
N GLY A 879 -1.29 22.58 8.71
CA GLY A 879 -2.10 21.86 7.69
C GLY A 879 -1.26 21.03 6.71
N SER A 880 -0.10 20.51 7.16
CA SER A 880 0.88 19.76 6.38
C SER A 880 1.32 18.48 7.10
N GLU A 881 1.46 17.37 6.39
CA GLU A 881 2.07 16.11 6.87
C GLU A 881 3.59 16.03 6.63
N GLY A 882 4.20 17.12 6.13
CA GLY A 882 5.61 17.19 5.72
C GLY A 882 5.88 16.48 4.40
N ALA A 883 7.08 16.68 3.84
CA ALA A 883 7.47 16.18 2.52
C ALA A 883 7.10 14.68 2.32
N LEU A 884 6.45 14.38 1.19
CA LEU A 884 6.04 13.04 0.78
C LEU A 884 5.15 12.31 1.80
N THR A 885 4.47 13.03 2.71
CA THR A 885 3.75 12.50 3.88
C THR A 885 4.64 11.75 4.89
N LYS A 886 5.95 12.00 4.83
CA LYS A 886 6.97 11.34 5.66
C LYS A 886 7.50 12.19 6.80
N GLY A 887 6.95 13.38 7.06
CA GLY A 887 7.39 14.24 8.18
C GLY A 887 7.52 13.51 9.52
N PRO A 888 6.51 12.72 9.96
CA PRO A 888 6.59 11.92 11.18
C PRO A 888 7.49 10.67 11.10
N PHE A 889 8.01 10.35 9.91
CA PHE A 889 8.66 9.07 9.60
C PHE A 889 10.06 9.22 8.99
N ASN A 890 10.61 10.43 8.89
CA ASN A 890 11.96 10.66 8.38
C ASN A 890 12.82 11.32 9.46
N CYS A 891 13.91 10.66 9.88
CA CYS A 891 14.88 11.18 10.87
C CYS A 891 16.02 12.00 10.24
N LEU A 892 15.99 12.19 8.92
CA LEU A 892 16.93 12.99 8.14
C LEU A 892 16.24 14.27 7.66
N ARG A 893 17.00 15.14 6.97
CA ARG A 893 16.42 16.24 6.23
C ARG A 893 15.64 15.72 5.02
N PRO A 894 14.46 16.28 4.74
CA PRO A 894 13.59 15.81 3.66
C PRO A 894 14.16 16.04 2.26
N THR A 895 15.17 16.89 2.11
CA THR A 895 15.90 17.16 0.87
C THR A 895 16.47 15.91 0.22
N ALA A 896 17.00 14.97 1.01
CA ALA A 896 17.54 13.72 0.49
C ALA A 896 16.44 12.89 -0.21
N ASP A 897 15.26 12.75 0.42
CA ASP A 897 14.09 12.08 -0.15
C ASP A 897 13.58 12.82 -1.41
N LEU A 898 13.44 14.14 -1.33
CA LEU A 898 12.89 14.96 -2.42
C LEU A 898 13.77 14.96 -3.66
N ASN A 899 15.10 15.04 -3.48
CA ASN A 899 16.04 14.97 -4.60
C ASN A 899 15.98 13.60 -5.29
N GLN A 900 15.92 12.51 -4.53
CA GLN A 900 15.77 11.15 -5.07
C GLN A 900 14.47 10.98 -5.83
N ALA A 901 13.34 11.39 -5.22
CA ALA A 901 12.04 11.34 -5.86
C ALA A 901 12.04 12.13 -7.18
N LEU A 902 12.53 13.38 -7.19
CA LEU A 902 12.50 14.21 -8.40
C LEU A 902 13.27 13.58 -9.55
N VAL A 903 14.49 13.13 -9.28
CA VAL A 903 15.31 12.43 -10.28
C VAL A 903 14.57 11.19 -10.79
N GLY A 904 13.93 10.44 -9.90
CA GLY A 904 13.12 9.28 -10.26
C GLY A 904 11.95 9.61 -11.21
N TYR A 905 11.17 10.65 -10.91
CA TYR A 905 10.08 11.10 -11.78
C TYR A 905 10.58 11.57 -13.15
N ILE A 906 11.69 12.30 -13.21
CA ILE A 906 12.28 12.77 -14.48
C ILE A 906 12.74 11.57 -15.34
N LEU A 907 13.41 10.58 -14.74
CA LEU A 907 14.00 9.47 -15.48
C LEU A 907 12.97 8.42 -15.92
N THR A 908 11.93 8.21 -15.10
CA THR A 908 10.82 7.29 -15.42
C THR A 908 9.79 7.91 -16.37
N GLY A 909 9.68 9.24 -16.43
CA GLY A 909 8.67 9.93 -17.24
C GLY A 909 7.23 9.70 -16.76
N LEU A 910 7.04 9.20 -15.54
CA LEU A 910 5.71 8.92 -14.99
C LEU A 910 4.99 10.24 -14.65
N GLY A 911 3.82 10.46 -15.25
CA GLY A 911 2.96 11.60 -14.94
C GLY A 911 2.32 11.50 -13.54
N GLY A 912 2.35 12.59 -12.77
CA GLY A 912 1.72 12.66 -11.45
C GLY A 912 0.25 13.07 -11.54
N PHE A 913 -0.67 12.14 -11.29
CA PHE A 913 -2.10 12.41 -11.23
C PHE A 913 -2.61 12.40 -9.79
N SER A 914 -3.41 13.40 -9.43
CA SER A 914 -4.04 13.55 -8.12
C SER A 914 -5.53 13.23 -8.22
N THR A 915 -6.02 12.37 -7.33
CA THR A 915 -7.42 11.93 -7.24
C THR A 915 -8.09 12.50 -5.99
N ALA A 916 -9.32 12.99 -6.13
CA ALA A 916 -10.06 13.58 -5.02
C ALA A 916 -10.65 12.51 -4.07
N ALA A 917 -10.55 12.76 -2.77
CA ALA A 917 -11.27 12.05 -1.71
C ALA A 917 -11.89 13.05 -0.73
N GLY A 918 -12.97 12.65 -0.06
CA GLY A 918 -13.77 13.49 0.83
C GLY A 918 -14.77 14.32 0.05
N HIS A 919 -14.32 15.43 -0.56
CA HIS A 919 -15.20 16.39 -1.25
C HIS A 919 -14.63 16.86 -2.60
N ILE A 920 -15.51 17.31 -3.50
CA ILE A 920 -15.18 18.04 -4.73
C ILE A 920 -16.01 19.33 -4.71
N GLY A 921 -15.35 20.48 -4.57
CA GLY A 921 -16.03 21.70 -4.14
C GLY A 921 -16.67 21.58 -2.74
N PRO A 922 -17.25 22.66 -2.22
CA PRO A 922 -17.87 22.65 -0.89
C PRO A 922 -19.12 21.76 -0.82
N ASN A 923 -19.82 21.55 -1.94
CA ASN A 923 -21.19 21.02 -1.93
C ASN A 923 -21.29 19.55 -2.36
N VAL A 924 -20.24 18.93 -2.90
CA VAL A 924 -20.28 17.53 -3.36
C VAL A 924 -19.38 16.67 -2.49
N ARG A 925 -20.00 15.89 -1.59
CA ARG A 925 -19.31 14.82 -0.84
C ARG A 925 -19.12 13.61 -1.75
N VAL A 926 -17.92 13.05 -1.78
CA VAL A 926 -17.54 11.86 -2.56
C VAL A 926 -16.91 10.74 -1.74
N ASP A 927 -16.59 10.97 -0.47
CA ASP A 927 -15.89 10.02 0.41
C ASP A 927 -14.70 9.36 -0.32
N HIS A 928 -14.72 8.05 -0.55
CA HIS A 928 -13.69 7.32 -1.31
C HIS A 928 -14.17 6.81 -2.69
N ASP A 929 -15.36 7.20 -3.15
CA ASP A 929 -15.97 6.67 -4.38
C ASP A 929 -15.07 6.91 -5.61
N VAL A 930 -14.49 8.11 -5.71
CA VAL A 930 -13.55 8.44 -6.79
C VAL A 930 -12.25 7.63 -6.64
N SER A 931 -11.73 7.48 -5.41
CA SER A 931 -10.50 6.72 -5.15
C SER A 931 -10.60 5.25 -5.57
N LEU A 932 -11.76 4.61 -5.36
CA LEU A 932 -12.03 3.23 -5.77
C LEU A 932 -12.21 3.11 -7.29
N LEU A 933 -12.80 4.12 -7.92
CA LEU A 933 -13.13 4.14 -9.35
C LEU A 933 -11.93 4.36 -10.27
N ILE A 934 -10.97 5.23 -9.90
CA ILE A 934 -9.90 5.61 -10.83
C ILE A 934 -9.07 4.42 -11.34
N PRO A 935 -8.65 3.43 -10.51
CA PRO A 935 -7.94 2.25 -11.02
C PRO A 935 -8.71 1.48 -12.08
N GLU A 936 -10.05 1.46 -12.01
CA GLU A 936 -10.91 0.80 -13.00
C GLU A 936 -10.92 1.53 -14.33
N VAL A 937 -10.82 2.86 -14.31
CA VAL A 937 -10.66 3.65 -15.54
C VAL A 937 -9.26 3.42 -16.09
N TRP A 938 -8.22 3.57 -15.25
CA TRP A 938 -6.82 3.57 -15.66
C TRP A 938 -6.34 2.25 -16.26
N CYS A 939 -6.77 1.11 -15.72
CA CYS A 939 -6.40 -0.20 -16.27
C CYS A 939 -6.98 -0.47 -17.66
N ARG A 940 -7.97 0.34 -18.07
CA ARG A 940 -8.62 0.28 -19.38
C ARG A 940 -8.04 1.27 -20.38
N LEU A 941 -7.04 2.09 -20.03
CA LEU A 941 -6.33 2.98 -20.95
C LEU A 941 -5.15 2.25 -21.59
N THR A 942 -4.91 2.53 -22.87
CA THR A 942 -3.68 2.09 -23.55
C THR A 942 -2.45 2.87 -23.04
N PRO A 943 -1.21 2.40 -23.31
CA PRO A 943 -0.01 3.15 -22.96
C PRO A 943 0.00 4.60 -23.43
N GLU A 944 -0.38 4.86 -24.68
CA GLU A 944 -0.47 6.22 -25.23
C GLU A 944 -1.56 7.05 -24.56
N GLU A 945 -2.72 6.46 -24.23
CA GLU A 945 -3.82 7.19 -23.58
C GLU A 945 -3.54 7.61 -22.13
N ARG A 946 -2.49 7.04 -21.50
CA ARG A 946 -2.04 7.41 -20.15
C ARG A 946 -1.02 8.54 -20.16
N ASP A 947 -0.42 8.83 -21.32
CA ASP A 947 0.58 9.89 -21.47
C ASP A 947 -0.08 11.27 -21.30
N PRO A 948 0.36 12.10 -20.34
CA PRO A 948 -0.15 13.46 -20.18
C PRO A 948 -0.07 14.31 -21.45
N GLU A 949 0.99 14.16 -22.25
CA GLU A 949 1.16 14.92 -23.49
C GLU A 949 0.11 14.53 -24.54
N PHE A 950 -0.22 13.24 -24.64
CA PHE A 950 -1.35 12.78 -25.43
C PHE A 950 -2.66 13.40 -24.94
N LEU A 951 -2.91 13.38 -23.64
CA LEU A 951 -4.15 13.90 -23.05
C LEU A 951 -4.31 15.41 -23.26
N ILE A 952 -3.24 16.19 -23.13
CA ILE A 952 -3.22 17.64 -23.42
C ILE A 952 -3.49 17.87 -24.91
N ARG A 953 -2.75 17.18 -25.80
CA ARG A 953 -2.93 17.29 -27.26
C ARG A 953 -4.34 16.94 -27.72
N GLN A 954 -4.99 15.97 -27.07
CA GLN A 954 -6.36 15.58 -27.34
C GLN A 954 -7.42 16.43 -26.63
N ARG A 955 -7.03 17.50 -25.91
CA ARG A 955 -7.91 18.38 -25.12
C ARG A 955 -8.72 17.63 -24.06
N MET A 956 -8.14 16.55 -23.53
CA MET A 956 -8.69 15.75 -22.44
C MET A 956 -8.24 16.27 -21.07
N LEU A 957 -7.19 17.08 -21.05
CA LEU A 957 -6.75 17.88 -19.93
C LEU A 957 -6.88 19.37 -20.29
N GLU A 958 -7.41 20.18 -19.36
CA GLU A 958 -7.42 21.64 -19.47
C GLU A 958 -6.57 22.24 -18.34
N LYS A 959 -5.71 23.21 -18.69
CA LYS A 959 -4.87 23.91 -17.73
C LYS A 959 -5.71 24.83 -16.86
N VAL A 960 -5.47 24.84 -15.56
CA VAL A 960 -5.98 25.88 -14.67
C VAL A 960 -4.98 27.04 -14.75
N GLU A 961 -5.43 28.23 -15.10
CA GLU A 961 -4.55 29.42 -15.19
C GLU A 961 -4.60 30.24 -13.91
N ASP A 962 -3.62 31.12 -13.73
CA ASP A 962 -3.75 32.22 -12.76
C ASP A 962 -4.84 33.18 -13.24
N PHE A 963 -5.60 33.75 -12.31
CA PHE A 963 -6.73 34.63 -12.64
C PHE A 963 -6.92 35.74 -11.60
N GLU A 964 -7.59 36.83 -12.00
CA GLU A 964 -7.91 37.95 -11.12
C GLU A 964 -9.26 37.72 -10.42
N TYR A 965 -9.31 37.95 -9.11
CA TYR A 965 -10.54 37.98 -8.34
C TYR A 965 -10.50 39.11 -7.31
N GLU A 966 -11.49 40.02 -7.38
CA GLU A 966 -11.57 41.20 -6.49
C GLU A 966 -10.30 42.08 -6.48
N GLY A 967 -9.54 42.11 -7.58
CA GLY A 967 -8.32 42.91 -7.73
C GLY A 967 -7.05 42.24 -7.20
N GLU A 968 -7.12 40.96 -6.84
CA GLU A 968 -5.99 40.15 -6.45
C GLU A 968 -5.74 39.00 -7.45
N THR A 969 -4.47 38.78 -7.79
CA THR A 969 -4.04 37.64 -8.60
C THR A 969 -4.08 36.35 -7.77
N ILE A 970 -4.85 35.37 -8.25
CA ILE A 970 -5.00 34.06 -7.62
C ILE A 970 -4.10 33.06 -8.35
N PRO A 971 -3.21 32.33 -7.63
CA PRO A 971 -2.26 31.40 -8.25
C PRO A 971 -2.92 30.06 -8.62
N GLY A 972 -3.96 30.10 -9.44
CA GLY A 972 -4.73 28.94 -9.88
C GLY A 972 -3.89 27.90 -10.62
N SER A 973 -2.82 28.33 -11.29
CA SER A 973 -1.90 27.45 -12.02
C SER A 973 -1.22 26.38 -11.17
N ARG A 974 -1.12 26.58 -9.84
CA ARG A 974 -0.58 25.57 -8.91
C ARG A 974 -1.37 24.26 -8.90
N LEU A 975 -2.63 24.28 -9.36
CA LEU A 975 -3.48 23.10 -9.48
C LEU A 975 -3.18 22.26 -10.74
N GLY A 976 -2.31 22.74 -11.63
CA GLY A 976 -1.94 22.07 -12.87
C GLY A 976 -3.09 22.01 -13.88
N TYR A 977 -3.38 20.81 -14.35
CA TYR A 977 -4.45 20.51 -15.30
C TYR A 977 -5.53 19.68 -14.63
N ARG A 978 -6.76 19.77 -15.15
CA ARG A 978 -7.87 18.91 -14.75
C ARG A 978 -8.48 18.19 -15.95
N ILE A 979 -9.12 17.05 -15.68
CA ILE A 979 -9.82 16.31 -16.74
C ILE A 979 -11.01 17.09 -17.30
N THR A 980 -11.24 16.95 -18.60
CA THR A 980 -12.35 17.62 -19.30
C THR A 980 -13.54 16.68 -19.51
N ARG A 981 -14.67 17.24 -19.98
CA ARG A 981 -15.81 16.43 -20.47
C ARG A 981 -15.39 15.43 -21.57
N GLY A 982 -14.37 15.76 -22.36
CA GLY A 982 -13.80 14.87 -23.38
C GLY A 982 -13.18 13.62 -22.78
N PHE A 983 -12.42 13.77 -21.69
CA PHE A 983 -11.84 12.66 -20.93
C PHE A 983 -12.95 11.74 -20.40
N VAL A 984 -13.94 12.32 -19.72
CA VAL A 984 -15.06 11.57 -19.12
C VAL A 984 -15.81 10.80 -20.19
N ARG A 985 -16.22 11.46 -21.29
CA ARG A 985 -16.92 10.79 -22.39
C ARG A 985 -16.15 9.59 -22.95
N MET A 986 -14.84 9.72 -23.16
CA MET A 986 -14.05 8.69 -23.83
C MET A 986 -13.68 7.53 -22.89
N PHE A 987 -13.22 7.83 -21.68
CA PHE A 987 -12.65 6.84 -20.78
C PHE A 987 -13.65 6.32 -19.76
N PHE A 988 -14.49 7.19 -19.18
CA PHE A 988 -15.56 6.72 -18.29
C PHE A 988 -16.64 5.97 -19.07
N GLY A 989 -16.77 6.19 -20.38
CA GLY A 989 -17.60 5.37 -21.27
C GLY A 989 -17.12 3.92 -21.42
N ARG A 990 -15.94 3.57 -20.86
CA ARG A 990 -15.47 2.18 -20.71
C ARG A 990 -16.01 1.50 -19.46
N VAL A 991 -16.62 2.26 -18.54
CA VAL A 991 -17.12 1.80 -17.24
C VAL A 991 -18.63 2.02 -17.10
N PHE A 992 -19.13 3.20 -17.46
CA PHE A 992 -20.53 3.60 -17.29
C PHE A 992 -21.29 3.67 -18.61
N ASP A 993 -22.61 3.46 -18.53
CA ASP A 993 -23.53 3.70 -19.65
C ASP A 993 -23.71 5.21 -19.92
N TYR A 994 -23.67 6.02 -18.84
CA TYR A 994 -23.87 7.47 -18.87
C TYR A 994 -22.66 8.23 -18.35
N PRO A 995 -21.51 8.19 -19.05
CA PRO A 995 -20.28 8.75 -18.51
C PRO A 995 -20.41 10.22 -18.12
N LEU A 996 -21.11 11.04 -18.92
CA LEU A 996 -21.25 12.48 -18.68
C LEU A 996 -22.17 12.86 -17.52
N SER A 997 -22.98 11.94 -16.98
CA SER A 997 -23.82 12.21 -15.80
C SER A 997 -23.09 11.93 -14.49
N VAL A 998 -22.01 11.12 -14.54
CA VAL A 998 -21.17 10.78 -13.38
C VAL A 998 -20.53 12.05 -12.82
N PHE A 999 -19.86 12.81 -13.69
CA PHE A 999 -19.26 14.11 -13.37
C PHE A 999 -19.90 15.21 -14.21
N ASP A 1000 -20.86 15.90 -13.59
CA ASP A 1000 -21.45 17.13 -14.14
C ASP A 1000 -20.44 18.29 -14.11
N GLU A 1001 -20.84 19.44 -14.67
CA GLU A 1001 -19.97 20.62 -14.73
C GLU A 1001 -19.55 21.12 -13.34
N SER A 1002 -20.41 21.01 -12.31
CA SER A 1002 -20.07 21.44 -10.96
C SER A 1002 -19.01 20.56 -10.28
N ILE A 1003 -18.92 19.29 -10.69
CA ILE A 1003 -17.86 18.37 -10.25
C ILE A 1003 -16.57 18.64 -11.04
N LEU A 1004 -16.66 18.78 -12.36
CA LEU A 1004 -15.49 19.03 -13.20
C LEU A 1004 -14.87 20.40 -12.94
N LYS A 1005 -15.70 21.38 -12.56
CA LYS A 1005 -15.34 22.78 -12.31
C LYS A 1005 -15.83 23.21 -10.93
N PRO A 1006 -15.12 22.85 -9.85
CA PRO A 1006 -15.53 23.14 -8.47
C PRO A 1006 -15.79 24.63 -8.20
N GLU A 1007 -15.14 25.54 -8.94
CA GLU A 1007 -15.34 27.00 -8.87
C GLU A 1007 -16.79 27.42 -9.15
N THR A 1008 -17.56 26.61 -9.89
CA THR A 1008 -18.97 26.89 -10.19
C THR A 1008 -19.90 26.62 -9.00
N GLN A 1009 -19.42 25.91 -7.98
CA GLN A 1009 -20.20 25.64 -6.76
C GLN A 1009 -20.19 26.84 -5.82
N ASP A 1010 -19.02 27.47 -5.66
CA ASP A 1010 -18.76 28.63 -4.80
C ASP A 1010 -17.38 29.20 -5.16
N MET A 1011 -17.35 30.38 -5.80
CA MET A 1011 -16.11 31.01 -6.22
C MET A 1011 -15.29 31.55 -5.04
N GLU A 1012 -15.94 32.05 -3.97
CA GLU A 1012 -15.24 32.59 -2.80
C GLU A 1012 -14.48 31.47 -2.07
N ALA A 1013 -15.14 30.34 -1.83
CA ALA A 1013 -14.50 29.16 -1.24
C ALA A 1013 -13.39 28.58 -2.11
N TYR A 1014 -13.55 28.64 -3.44
CA TYR A 1014 -12.54 28.18 -4.39
C TYR A 1014 -11.27 29.06 -4.33
N VAL A 1015 -11.45 30.38 -4.34
CA VAL A 1015 -10.37 31.36 -4.22
C VAL A 1015 -9.65 31.24 -2.86
N ASP A 1016 -10.41 31.18 -1.75
CA ASP A 1016 -9.81 31.02 -0.42
C ASP A 1016 -9.00 29.72 -0.31
N GLY A 1017 -9.49 28.61 -0.87
CA GLY A 1017 -8.79 27.34 -0.87
C GLY A 1017 -7.47 27.38 -1.64
N ILE A 1018 -7.42 28.04 -2.80
CA ILE A 1018 -6.17 28.21 -3.59
C ILE A 1018 -5.17 29.09 -2.82
N LYS A 1019 -5.64 30.20 -2.23
CA LYS A 1019 -4.79 31.05 -1.38
C LYS A 1019 -4.24 30.25 -0.19
N HIS A 1020 -5.09 29.44 0.44
CA HIS A 1020 -4.67 28.61 1.55
C HIS A 1020 -3.57 27.62 1.17
N ILE A 1021 -3.70 26.95 0.02
CA ILE A 1021 -2.65 26.08 -0.56
C ILE A 1021 -1.34 26.87 -0.70
N ALA A 1022 -1.39 28.06 -1.31
CA ALA A 1022 -0.22 28.86 -1.57
C ALA A 1022 0.48 29.36 -0.28
N GLU A 1023 -0.30 29.78 0.72
CA GLU A 1023 0.19 30.22 2.03
C GLU A 1023 0.88 29.07 2.80
N VAL A 1024 0.30 27.87 2.77
CA VAL A 1024 0.91 26.71 3.43
C VAL A 1024 2.18 26.29 2.70
N GLN A 1025 2.17 26.28 1.37
CA GLN A 1025 3.37 26.02 0.55
C GLN A 1025 4.49 27.02 0.88
N GLN A 1026 4.17 28.32 0.98
CA GLN A 1026 5.14 29.35 1.37
C GLN A 1026 5.73 29.08 2.76
N ARG A 1027 4.88 28.76 3.74
CA ARG A 1027 5.30 28.47 5.12
C ARG A 1027 6.19 27.23 5.20
N VAL A 1028 5.85 26.18 4.45
CA VAL A 1028 6.65 24.96 4.40
C VAL A 1028 7.99 25.23 3.72
N ALA A 1029 8.01 25.96 2.62
CA ALA A 1029 9.25 26.30 1.89
C ALA A 1029 10.22 27.13 2.74
N LYS A 1030 9.73 28.12 3.49
CA LYS A 1030 10.56 28.95 4.40
C LYS A 1030 11.37 28.11 5.40
N ARG A 1031 10.84 26.98 5.87
CA ARG A 1031 11.56 26.10 6.81
C ARG A 1031 12.87 25.55 6.24
N TYR A 1032 12.94 25.34 4.92
CA TYR A 1032 14.17 24.85 4.27
C TYR A 1032 15.28 25.92 4.29
N PHE A 1033 14.91 27.20 4.30
CA PHE A 1033 15.85 28.29 4.52
C PHE A 1033 16.24 28.38 6.00
N ASP A 1034 15.24 28.32 6.89
CA ASP A 1034 15.45 28.44 8.34
C ASP A 1034 16.37 27.36 8.91
N ASP A 1035 16.27 26.12 8.41
CA ASP A 1035 17.15 25.03 8.82
C ASP A 1035 18.40 24.87 7.93
N GLY A 1036 18.52 25.66 6.86
CA GLY A 1036 19.65 25.61 5.91
C GLY A 1036 19.65 24.39 4.99
N SER A 1037 18.60 23.56 4.98
CA SER A 1037 18.49 22.43 4.05
C SER A 1037 18.33 22.86 2.59
N ILE A 1038 17.97 24.12 2.31
CA ILE A 1038 17.92 24.68 0.96
C ILE A 1038 19.23 24.49 0.17
N GLU A 1039 20.38 24.43 0.84
CA GLU A 1039 21.69 24.21 0.21
C GLU A 1039 21.92 22.74 -0.22
N GLU A 1040 21.15 21.80 0.33
CA GLU A 1040 21.20 20.39 -0.05
C GLU A 1040 20.21 20.07 -1.20
N ALA A 1041 19.26 20.97 -1.48
CA ALA A 1041 18.29 20.79 -2.55
C ALA A 1041 18.97 20.84 -3.92
N CYS A 1042 18.65 19.88 -4.79
CA CYS A 1042 19.12 19.92 -6.17
C CYS A 1042 18.63 21.18 -6.89
N PRO A 1043 19.31 21.66 -7.94
CA PRO A 1043 19.01 22.96 -8.56
C PRO A 1043 17.53 23.22 -8.90
N PRO A 1044 16.78 22.25 -9.48
CA PRO A 1044 15.35 22.46 -9.75
C PRO A 1044 14.52 22.68 -8.47
N LEU A 1045 14.81 21.93 -7.40
CA LEU A 1045 14.11 22.06 -6.12
C LEU A 1045 14.53 23.30 -5.35
N LYS A 1046 15.80 23.72 -5.44
CA LYS A 1046 16.29 24.97 -4.85
C LYS A 1046 15.54 26.16 -5.44
N ALA A 1047 15.42 26.21 -6.77
CA ALA A 1047 14.65 27.22 -7.47
C ALA A 1047 13.15 27.16 -7.11
N LEU A 1048 12.57 25.96 -7.04
CA LEU A 1048 11.17 25.77 -6.68
C LEU A 1048 10.86 26.25 -5.25
N LEU A 1049 11.70 25.89 -4.28
CA LEU A 1049 11.56 26.30 -2.88
C LEU A 1049 11.67 27.82 -2.73
N ALA A 1050 12.57 28.47 -3.46
CA ALA A 1050 12.67 29.93 -3.51
C ALA A 1050 11.40 30.57 -4.10
N ILE A 1051 10.90 30.06 -5.23
CA ILE A 1051 9.63 30.54 -5.81
C ILE A 1051 8.46 30.35 -4.83
N MET A 1052 8.39 29.22 -4.12
CA MET A 1052 7.35 28.98 -3.11
C MET A 1052 7.46 29.97 -1.93
N ALA A 1053 8.67 30.25 -1.45
CA ALA A 1053 8.92 31.07 -0.26
C ALA A 1053 8.84 32.59 -0.53
N GLU A 1054 9.42 33.03 -1.64
CA GLU A 1054 9.71 34.43 -1.98
C GLU A 1054 8.98 34.92 -3.25
N GLY A 1055 8.34 34.01 -3.99
CA GLY A 1055 7.58 34.33 -5.20
C GLY A 1055 8.41 34.31 -6.50
N ASN A 1056 9.74 34.32 -6.42
CA ASN A 1056 10.64 34.24 -7.57
C ASN A 1056 11.99 33.58 -7.20
N TYR A 1057 12.77 33.18 -8.21
CA TYR A 1057 14.16 32.75 -8.09
C TYR A 1057 14.97 33.40 -9.21
N GLU A 1058 15.94 34.25 -8.87
CA GLU A 1058 16.75 35.00 -9.85
C GLU A 1058 15.90 35.79 -10.86
N GLY A 1059 14.73 36.30 -10.43
CA GLY A 1059 13.77 37.00 -11.28
C GLY A 1059 12.84 36.10 -12.10
N MET A 1060 13.03 34.77 -12.06
CA MET A 1060 12.14 33.79 -12.67
C MET A 1060 10.99 33.40 -11.74
N THR A 1061 9.87 33.06 -12.35
CA THR A 1061 8.66 32.51 -11.75
C THR A 1061 8.45 31.06 -12.22
N VAL A 1062 7.40 30.41 -11.71
CA VAL A 1062 7.03 29.05 -12.14
C VAL A 1062 6.62 28.98 -13.62
N HIS A 1063 6.32 30.12 -14.26
CA HIS A 1063 5.88 30.19 -15.65
C HIS A 1063 7.02 30.34 -16.65
N ASP A 1064 8.22 30.68 -16.17
CA ASP A 1064 9.35 30.98 -17.05
C ASP A 1064 9.90 29.70 -17.70
N PRO A 1065 10.13 29.69 -19.03
CA PRO A 1065 10.65 28.51 -19.74
C PRO A 1065 12.01 28.04 -19.23
N GLU A 1066 12.87 28.96 -18.79
CA GLU A 1066 14.19 28.66 -18.23
C GLU A 1066 14.06 27.85 -16.93
N PHE A 1067 13.13 28.23 -16.04
CA PHE A 1067 12.81 27.47 -14.84
C PHE A 1067 12.23 26.09 -15.16
N ARG A 1068 11.24 26.01 -16.08
CA ARG A 1068 10.63 24.74 -16.50
C ARG A 1068 11.66 23.76 -17.08
N THR A 1069 12.67 24.27 -17.80
CA THR A 1069 13.74 23.48 -18.40
C THR A 1069 14.56 22.71 -17.35
N LEU A 1070 14.68 23.22 -16.11
CA LEU A 1070 15.38 22.53 -15.01
C LEU A 1070 14.77 21.15 -14.68
N PHE A 1071 13.48 20.96 -14.96
CA PHE A 1071 12.75 19.71 -14.68
C PHE A 1071 12.77 18.72 -15.85
N THR A 1072 13.46 19.04 -16.95
CA THR A 1072 13.50 18.18 -18.14
C THR A 1072 14.57 17.10 -18.02
N ARG A 1073 14.33 15.96 -18.67
CA ARG A 1073 15.31 14.85 -18.74
C ARG A 1073 16.63 15.30 -19.36
N ASP A 1074 16.59 16.05 -20.45
CA ASP A 1074 17.80 16.45 -21.17
C ASP A 1074 18.66 17.38 -20.29
N SER A 1075 18.04 18.29 -19.54
CA SER A 1075 18.73 19.15 -18.56
C SER A 1075 19.37 18.32 -17.43
N LEU A 1076 18.61 17.37 -16.86
CA LEU A 1076 19.11 16.47 -15.81
C LEU A 1076 20.34 15.69 -16.29
N LEU A 1077 20.26 15.03 -17.46
CA LEU A 1077 21.32 14.19 -18.00
C LEU A 1077 22.59 14.98 -18.34
N ALA A 1078 22.45 16.24 -18.77
CA ALA A 1078 23.58 17.11 -19.06
C ALA A 1078 24.26 17.65 -17.79
N SER A 1079 23.53 17.74 -16.69
CA SER A 1079 23.95 18.43 -15.47
C SER A 1079 25.09 17.75 -14.71
N ASP A 1080 25.95 18.55 -14.08
CA ASP A 1080 27.05 18.04 -13.27
C ASP A 1080 26.60 17.51 -11.92
N TRP A 1081 25.55 18.09 -11.32
CA TRP A 1081 25.00 17.61 -10.06
C TRP A 1081 24.44 16.19 -10.18
N TYR A 1082 23.85 15.81 -11.32
CA TYR A 1082 23.41 14.43 -11.54
C TYR A 1082 24.59 13.46 -11.65
N LYS A 1083 25.66 13.85 -12.37
CA LYS A 1083 26.90 13.05 -12.46
C LYS A 1083 27.56 12.87 -11.10
N GLU A 1084 27.53 13.90 -10.26
CA GLU A 1084 28.02 13.85 -8.88
C GLU A 1084 27.26 12.81 -8.04
N ARG A 1085 25.92 12.73 -8.19
CA ARG A 1085 25.11 11.71 -7.50
C ARG A 1085 25.51 10.29 -7.89
N LEU A 1086 25.71 10.03 -9.18
CA LEU A 1086 26.14 8.72 -9.68
C LEU A 1086 27.55 8.37 -9.19
N THR A 1087 28.46 9.34 -9.22
CA THR A 1087 29.85 9.16 -8.75
C THR A 1087 29.88 8.90 -7.25
N THR A 1088 29.08 9.65 -6.47
CA THR A 1088 28.96 9.44 -5.01
C THR A 1088 28.41 8.05 -4.70
N LYS A 1089 27.42 7.58 -5.46
CA LYS A 1089 26.86 6.23 -5.30
C LYS A 1089 27.92 5.16 -5.55
N GLN A 1090 28.66 5.26 -6.65
CA GLN A 1090 29.77 4.35 -6.96
C GLN A 1090 30.80 4.32 -5.81
N GLN A 1091 31.20 5.47 -5.29
CA GLN A 1091 32.17 5.56 -4.19
C GLN A 1091 31.65 4.90 -2.90
N ARG A 1092 30.39 5.16 -2.53
CA ARG A 1092 29.76 4.52 -1.35
C ARG A 1092 29.64 3.01 -1.51
N ASP A 1093 29.28 2.54 -2.70
CA ASP A 1093 29.23 1.11 -2.99
C ASP A 1093 30.60 0.46 -2.85
N ILE A 1094 31.65 1.07 -3.40
CA ILE A 1094 33.03 0.56 -3.26
C ILE A 1094 33.39 0.45 -1.77
N GLN A 1095 33.11 1.46 -0.96
CA GLN A 1095 33.36 1.44 0.49
C GLN A 1095 32.55 0.34 1.18
N LEU A 1096 31.27 0.17 0.84
CA LEU A 1096 30.41 -0.88 1.38
C LEU A 1096 30.96 -2.28 1.05
N TRP A 1097 31.29 -2.54 -0.21
CA TRP A 1097 31.83 -3.84 -0.62
C TRP A 1097 33.21 -4.13 -0.02
N GLN A 1098 34.05 -3.11 0.19
CA GLN A 1098 35.30 -3.26 0.94
C GLN A 1098 35.05 -3.64 2.41
N ARG A 1099 34.04 -3.04 3.06
CA ARG A 1099 33.63 -3.43 4.44
C ARG A 1099 33.09 -4.86 4.48
N HIS A 1100 32.33 -5.28 3.46
CA HIS A 1100 31.86 -6.65 3.32
C HIS A 1100 33.02 -7.65 3.21
N MET A 1101 34.00 -7.36 2.34
CA MET A 1101 35.20 -8.20 2.23
C MET A 1101 35.91 -8.33 3.58
N LYS A 1102 36.14 -7.20 4.25
CA LYS A 1102 36.80 -7.18 5.57
C LYS A 1102 36.04 -7.99 6.61
N SER A 1103 34.71 -7.91 6.63
CA SER A 1103 33.87 -8.66 7.57
C SER A 1103 33.98 -10.17 7.37
N LEU A 1104 34.03 -10.63 6.11
CA LEU A 1104 34.24 -12.04 5.78
C LEU A 1104 35.65 -12.50 6.18
N GLU A 1105 36.69 -11.71 5.88
CA GLU A 1105 38.08 -12.01 6.23
C GLU A 1105 38.31 -12.05 7.74
N ASP A 1106 37.80 -11.05 8.47
CA ASP A 1106 37.89 -10.98 9.93
C ASP A 1106 37.16 -12.17 10.58
N PHE A 1107 36.00 -12.57 10.05
CA PHE A 1107 35.27 -13.73 10.56
C PHE A 1107 36.03 -15.05 10.32
N LEU A 1108 36.52 -15.27 9.09
CA LEU A 1108 37.30 -16.47 8.76
C LEU A 1108 38.59 -16.56 9.60
N LYS A 1109 39.27 -15.44 9.81
CA LYS A 1109 40.52 -15.40 10.59
C LYS A 1109 40.31 -15.71 12.08
N ASN A 1110 39.20 -15.23 12.65
CA ASN A 1110 38.91 -15.38 14.07
C ASN A 1110 38.15 -16.67 14.42
N SER A 1111 37.67 -17.41 13.43
CA SER A 1111 36.95 -18.66 13.63
C SER A 1111 37.93 -19.84 13.76
N VAL A 1112 37.87 -20.57 14.87
CA VAL A 1112 38.79 -21.68 15.17
C VAL A 1112 38.28 -23.00 14.57
N TYR A 1113 36.96 -23.17 14.48
CA TYR A 1113 36.28 -24.31 13.86
C TYR A 1113 35.10 -23.79 13.05
N LEU A 1114 35.11 -24.04 11.75
CA LEU A 1114 33.98 -23.80 10.84
C LEU A 1114 33.57 -25.12 10.24
N GLU A 1115 32.27 -25.31 10.05
CA GLU A 1115 31.75 -26.41 9.24
C GLU A 1115 32.16 -26.20 7.78
N ASP A 1116 32.47 -27.29 7.07
CA ASP A 1116 33.03 -27.23 5.70
C ASP A 1116 32.08 -26.49 4.74
N ASP A 1117 30.77 -26.67 4.89
CA ASP A 1117 29.72 -26.02 4.09
C ASP A 1117 29.66 -24.50 4.33
N MET A 1118 29.76 -24.06 5.59
CA MET A 1118 29.82 -22.65 5.93
C MET A 1118 31.10 -22.01 5.37
N GLN A 1119 32.24 -22.70 5.45
CA GLN A 1119 33.48 -22.21 4.90
C GLN A 1119 33.41 -22.06 3.37
N GLU A 1120 32.86 -23.06 2.66
CA GLU A 1120 32.65 -23.00 1.22
C GLU A 1120 31.73 -21.82 0.82
N GLU A 1121 30.63 -21.63 1.55
CA GLU A 1121 29.69 -20.53 1.31
C GLU A 1121 30.33 -19.15 1.55
N LEU A 1122 31.14 -19.00 2.61
CA LEU A 1122 31.85 -17.74 2.87
C LEU A 1122 32.89 -17.43 1.78
N GLU A 1123 33.60 -18.45 1.27
CA GLU A 1123 34.52 -18.26 0.15
C GLU A 1123 33.77 -17.93 -1.15
N ARG A 1124 32.62 -18.55 -1.42
CA ARG A 1124 31.73 -18.17 -2.55
C ARG A 1124 31.32 -16.70 -2.45
N ARG A 1125 30.95 -16.23 -1.26
CA ARG A 1125 30.60 -14.83 -1.00
C ARG A 1125 31.79 -13.89 -1.19
N LYS A 1126 33.01 -14.27 -0.78
CA LYS A 1126 34.22 -13.47 -1.07
C LYS A 1126 34.43 -13.30 -2.57
N GLN A 1127 34.29 -14.37 -3.35
CA GLN A 1127 34.37 -14.28 -4.81
C GLN A 1127 33.27 -13.37 -5.39
N TYR A 1128 32.06 -13.43 -4.83
CA TYR A 1128 30.98 -12.52 -5.22
C TYR A 1128 31.36 -11.05 -4.94
N VAL A 1129 31.87 -10.73 -3.75
CA VAL A 1129 32.34 -9.37 -3.40
C VAL A 1129 33.44 -8.90 -4.35
N GLN A 1130 34.40 -9.76 -4.71
CA GLN A 1130 35.45 -9.43 -5.68
C GLN A 1130 34.89 -9.08 -7.05
N ARG A 1131 33.89 -9.82 -7.54
CA ARG A 1131 33.20 -9.52 -8.81
C ARG A 1131 32.46 -8.18 -8.76
N GLN A 1132 31.78 -7.88 -7.65
CA GLN A 1132 31.08 -6.60 -7.49
C GLN A 1132 32.06 -5.42 -7.45
N LEU A 1133 33.17 -5.55 -6.70
CA LEU A 1133 34.23 -4.52 -6.68
C LEU A 1133 34.83 -4.30 -8.08
N ALA A 1134 35.13 -5.38 -8.81
CA ALA A 1134 35.64 -5.27 -10.18
C ALA A 1134 34.65 -4.56 -11.12
N LYS A 1135 33.35 -4.87 -11.03
CA LYS A 1135 32.29 -4.20 -11.79
C LYS A 1135 32.21 -2.71 -11.45
N LEU A 1136 32.24 -2.35 -10.17
CA LEU A 1136 32.16 -0.96 -9.70
C LEU A 1136 33.38 -0.12 -10.11
N GLN A 1137 34.55 -0.74 -10.16
CA GLN A 1137 35.81 -0.08 -10.52
C GLN A 1137 36.07 -0.03 -12.03
N ALA A 1138 35.20 -0.65 -12.84
CA ALA A 1138 35.32 -0.64 -14.29
C ALA A 1138 35.11 0.80 -14.84
N PRO A 1139 35.90 1.23 -15.84
CA PRO A 1139 35.78 2.57 -16.43
C PRO A 1139 34.37 2.90 -16.97
N GLU A 1140 33.68 1.90 -17.49
CA GLU A 1140 32.35 2.00 -18.09
C GLU A 1140 31.19 1.96 -17.07
N TYR A 1141 31.46 1.74 -15.78
CA TYR A 1141 30.41 1.55 -14.78
C TYR A 1141 29.45 2.75 -14.72
N LEU A 1142 29.97 3.97 -14.58
CA LEU A 1142 29.15 5.18 -14.48
C LEU A 1142 28.28 5.39 -15.72
N GLN A 1143 28.78 5.04 -16.90
CA GLN A 1143 28.00 5.11 -18.14
C GLN A 1143 26.81 4.14 -18.11
N SER A 1144 26.99 2.94 -17.54
CA SER A 1144 25.89 1.98 -17.35
C SER A 1144 24.83 2.50 -16.38
N GLN A 1145 25.19 3.33 -15.40
CA GLN A 1145 24.29 3.87 -14.38
C GLN A 1145 23.50 5.11 -14.83
N ILE A 1146 23.68 5.59 -16.07
CA ILE A 1146 22.84 6.68 -16.60
C ILE A 1146 21.38 6.19 -16.64
N GLY A 1147 20.51 6.87 -15.90
CA GLY A 1147 19.13 6.45 -15.64
C GLY A 1147 18.88 5.93 -14.22
N ALA A 1148 19.91 5.73 -13.40
CA ALA A 1148 19.75 5.49 -11.96
C ALA A 1148 19.59 6.83 -11.21
N ILE A 1149 19.05 6.83 -9.99
CA ILE A 1149 18.86 8.08 -9.22
C ILE A 1149 20.12 8.52 -8.45
N GLY A 1150 21.09 7.62 -8.30
CA GLY A 1150 22.31 7.83 -7.53
C GLY A 1150 22.00 8.03 -6.05
N VAL A 1151 22.86 8.78 -5.37
CA VAL A 1151 22.69 9.08 -3.94
C VAL A 1151 22.94 10.55 -3.65
N GLN A 1152 22.35 11.05 -2.58
CA GLN A 1152 22.63 12.40 -2.09
C GLN A 1152 24.10 12.52 -1.66
N PRO A 1153 24.88 13.48 -2.21
CA PRO A 1153 26.13 13.90 -1.60
C PRO A 1153 25.81 14.48 -0.21
N MET A 1154 26.23 13.79 0.85
CA MET A 1154 25.95 14.13 2.25
C MET A 1154 27.24 14.39 3.01
#